data_AF-A0A432I018-F1
#
_entry.id   AF-A0A432I018-F1
#
_cell.length_a   1.000
_cell.length_b   1.000
_cell.length_c   1.000
_cell.angle_alpha   90.00
_cell.angle_beta   90.00
_cell.angle_gamma   90.00
#
_symmetry.space_group_name_H-M   'P 1'
#
loop_
_entity.id
_entity.type
_entity.pdbx_description
1 polymer ?
#
loop_
_entity_poly.entity_id
_entity_poly.type
_entity_poly.pdbx_seq_one_letter_code
_entity_poly.pdbx_strand_id
1 'polypeptide(L)'
;MLAAGWRAPGDGYPRSLMGSIAHLRQTFLDAQHYRTVWDIYRETDGASRRPGYDFALEALQPVLDGALPVVFPATRLDEIDRALSLANEFELRLVIDGGEEATKATSRLQDADVPVLLRIDFPAKPRRNTPNLERLEARARTIGRQVTDAMVQSALGVDRDTRVTEPAGRFNERLRLWRERVGTPATLATSGLSFAITTRGQHNAGQFLANLRLAMEAGLSHDAALRALTVGPAGILGVDRQLGSLEAGKIGNIALLDGRLGEANTRVRWVVVDGVPYEQAPAAADDPDDDDQPDEPAAETAEAAGDDGVPVETDASRVPATRTGGDVLIRNATVLTMAQPGMLEHTDILVRDGLIAQIGRGLGAPGGTVAVDATDAWVMPGIIDDHSHMASDGGINEGTLSITAQVRIEDVLHGDDLTLYRAAAGGVTTANVLHGSANTIGGQRAIIQMKYGVPATELQFDDYPRGIKFALGENVTRRRNRFPNTRMGQEAVIRRALTEAQVYQAQWDDYEAEVRQADRRVAPPRRDLRLETLAGILSGEILVHSHGYNADELFMLLQTLEEFGVRELTLEHALEAYKIAPEIVAFGNRGAFVSTFADNWAYKIEAYDAIPYNVALITEAGGRAILNSDSGERVRRLYTDAAKMVRFGGLSYRQALETITVNPAMALRIDGYVGSIEVGKRADLALFNGHPLNIYSRVFMTLIGGEVVFERPGDRGGPFPLAPKRPTPSGPAPRDANRRYAIVNAEIHPVSGPTIPDGTLVFEDGRITAIGADVTPPAGATVVDAEGMSVYPGLIDGGTTLGLNEIGGVAVTQDSAESGVIQPDLRAAVAVKPDSELIPVARFTGITSAVSAPTGGLVPGQAALIQLAGWTPAELAYVDRLALQINIPNGAGALDIGALLGQDRGSDDDAPTADEQLERLRELFAEARSYADQRDQATQADPRLASYDPALEALIPYARREKPVILSANSAAAILVAIDLAAELDVRAILRGGQEAWRVADEIADAGLAILLSPLTRSPSDPYDPYDSVYASPLRLHEAGVLFGFQSNSGSGSRQLPFHAGMAVAFGLPRDVALRSVTLSTAEILGVDDQVGSLDVGKRADIIITDGDPLQAMSNVRYMFIDGQPVDVDDNKHTRLYRQYQQRLSGQ
;
A
#
# COMPACT_ATOMS: atom_id res chain seq x y z
N MET A 1 -3.56 0.38 35.01
CA MET A 1 -4.27 0.13 33.74
C MET A 1 -3.79 1.14 32.71
N LEU A 2 -3.13 0.70 31.62
CA LEU A 2 -2.90 1.54 30.44
C LEU A 2 -4.20 1.58 29.63
N ALA A 3 -5.02 2.60 29.88
CA ALA A 3 -6.30 2.77 29.20
C ALA A 3 -6.11 3.57 27.89
N ALA A 4 -5.71 2.87 26.81
CA ALA A 4 -5.96 3.20 25.39
C ALA A 4 -4.99 2.41 24.49
N GLY A 5 -5.33 1.20 24.03
CA GLY A 5 -4.62 0.51 22.93
C GLY A 5 -3.09 0.58 23.00
N TRP A 6 -2.52 0.34 24.18
CA TRP A 6 -1.10 0.46 24.53
C TRP A 6 -0.44 1.85 24.31
N ARG A 7 -1.08 2.85 23.70
CA ARG A 7 -0.48 4.17 23.41
C ARG A 7 -0.52 5.09 24.62
N ALA A 8 0.55 5.84 24.85
CA ALA A 8 0.56 6.90 25.85
C ALA A 8 -0.18 8.15 25.33
N PRO A 9 -0.97 8.84 26.17
CA PRO A 9 -1.55 10.13 25.81
C PRO A 9 -0.49 11.24 25.81
N GLY A 10 -0.47 12.07 24.75
CA GLY A 10 0.37 13.26 24.64
C GLY A 10 1.40 13.25 23.50
N ASP A 11 2.21 14.30 23.42
CA ASP A 11 3.20 14.52 22.35
C ASP A 11 4.61 13.95 22.64
N GLY A 12 4.84 13.46 23.86
CA GLY A 12 6.12 12.90 24.31
C GLY A 12 6.36 11.44 23.88
N TYR A 13 7.56 10.92 24.11
CA TYR A 13 7.80 9.47 23.97
C TYR A 13 7.15 8.70 25.13
N PRO A 14 6.52 7.54 24.88
CA PRO A 14 6.28 6.90 23.57
C PRO A 14 4.99 7.40 22.89
N ARG A 15 4.92 7.38 21.55
CA ARG A 15 3.72 7.70 20.75
C ARG A 15 3.25 6.57 19.84
N SER A 16 4.11 5.61 19.51
CA SER A 16 3.75 4.43 18.72
C SER A 16 3.54 3.20 19.61
N LEU A 17 2.87 2.18 19.06
CA LEU A 17 2.66 0.90 19.74
C LEU A 17 3.99 0.22 20.12
N MET A 18 4.92 0.13 19.17
CA MET A 18 6.29 -0.35 19.38
C MET A 18 7.05 0.46 20.45
N GLY A 19 6.86 1.79 20.48
CA GLY A 19 7.45 2.67 21.49
C GLY A 19 6.93 2.35 22.88
N SER A 20 5.63 2.13 23.02
CA SER A 20 5.00 1.73 24.28
C SER A 20 5.47 0.37 24.77
N ILE A 21 5.57 -0.62 23.89
CA ILE A 21 6.05 -1.97 24.24
C ILE A 21 7.50 -1.91 24.70
N ALA A 22 8.36 -1.21 23.95
CA ALA A 22 9.76 -1.05 24.34
C ALA A 22 9.93 -0.27 25.65
N HIS A 23 9.07 0.74 25.89
CA HIS A 23 9.06 1.47 27.15
C HIS A 23 8.67 0.56 28.33
N LEU A 24 7.59 -0.23 28.18
CA LEU A 24 7.17 -1.22 29.19
C LEU A 24 8.27 -2.24 29.48
N ARG A 25 8.88 -2.80 28.43
CA ARG A 25 10.00 -3.75 28.55
C ARG A 25 11.16 -3.14 29.33
N GLN A 26 11.55 -1.90 29.02
CA GLN A 26 12.59 -1.19 29.78
C GLN A 26 12.17 -0.95 31.24
N THR A 27 10.91 -0.60 31.51
CA THR A 27 10.41 -0.39 32.87
C THR A 27 10.49 -1.66 33.72
N PHE A 28 10.13 -2.83 33.18
CA PHE A 28 10.24 -4.10 33.91
C PHE A 28 11.71 -4.50 34.14
N LEU A 29 12.60 -4.30 33.16
CA LEU A 29 14.04 -4.50 33.34
C LEU A 29 14.61 -3.59 34.43
N ASP A 30 14.18 -2.33 34.46
CA ASP A 30 14.60 -1.36 35.48
C ASP A 30 14.12 -1.78 36.88
N ALA A 31 12.91 -2.32 37.00
CA ALA A 31 12.37 -2.83 38.26
C ALA A 31 13.09 -4.11 38.75
N GLN A 32 13.45 -5.03 37.84
CA GLN A 32 14.28 -6.20 38.17
C GLN A 32 15.70 -5.81 38.60
N HIS A 33 16.30 -4.83 37.90
CA HIS A 33 17.60 -4.29 38.25
C HIS A 33 17.55 -3.61 39.64
N TYR A 34 16.54 -2.77 39.88
CA TYR A 34 16.31 -2.12 41.18
C TYR A 34 16.27 -3.15 42.34
N ARG A 35 15.49 -4.23 42.19
CA ARG A 35 15.45 -5.34 43.16
C ARG A 35 16.84 -5.93 43.40
N THR A 36 17.53 -6.27 42.32
CA THR A 36 18.86 -6.90 42.37
C THR A 36 19.88 -6.06 43.13
N VAL A 37 19.95 -4.75 42.88
CA VAL A 37 20.91 -3.87 43.56
C VAL A 37 20.54 -3.71 45.05
N TRP A 38 19.25 -3.61 45.39
CA TRP A 38 18.81 -3.58 46.78
C TRP A 38 19.10 -4.88 47.55
N ASP A 39 18.92 -6.03 46.91
CA ASP A 39 19.24 -7.33 47.51
C ASP A 39 20.74 -7.47 47.76
N ILE A 40 21.59 -7.09 46.80
CA ILE A 40 23.05 -7.06 47.00
C ILE A 40 23.44 -6.10 48.13
N TYR A 41 22.81 -4.93 48.23
CA TYR A 41 23.05 -4.00 49.34
C TYR A 41 22.70 -4.60 50.70
N ARG A 42 21.57 -5.32 50.80
CA ARG A 42 21.14 -6.03 52.01
C ARG A 42 22.06 -7.21 52.34
N GLU A 43 22.43 -8.02 51.35
CA GLU A 43 23.31 -9.20 51.49
C GLU A 43 24.73 -8.82 51.91
N THR A 44 25.22 -7.65 51.47
CA THR A 44 26.56 -7.15 51.79
C THR A 44 26.62 -6.35 53.10
N ASP A 45 25.55 -6.38 53.90
CA ASP A 45 25.43 -5.65 55.17
C ASP A 45 25.74 -4.14 55.02
N GLY A 46 25.38 -3.59 53.85
CA GLY A 46 25.63 -2.20 53.49
C GLY A 46 27.05 -1.85 53.06
N ALA A 47 27.93 -2.83 52.83
CA ALA A 47 29.29 -2.61 52.32
C ALA A 47 29.33 -2.14 50.86
N SER A 48 28.25 -2.37 50.09
CA SER A 48 28.08 -1.81 48.75
C SER A 48 27.40 -0.43 48.80
N ARG A 49 27.45 0.33 47.70
CA ARG A 49 26.85 1.67 47.61
C ARG A 49 25.32 1.54 47.78
N ARG A 50 24.76 2.24 48.78
CA ARG A 50 23.30 2.27 49.02
C ARG A 50 22.55 2.72 47.75
N PRO A 51 21.58 1.93 47.25
CA PRO A 51 20.79 2.31 46.08
C PRO A 51 19.84 3.48 46.37
N GLY A 52 19.48 4.23 45.34
CA GLY A 52 18.41 5.22 45.42
C GLY A 52 17.05 4.53 45.59
N TYR A 53 16.12 5.16 46.32
CA TYR A 53 14.75 4.66 46.44
C TYR A 53 13.87 5.29 45.36
N ASP A 54 13.16 4.47 44.59
CA ASP A 54 12.24 4.87 43.54
C ASP A 54 10.84 4.29 43.82
N PHE A 55 9.85 5.15 44.03
CA PHE A 55 8.49 4.73 44.38
C PHE A 55 7.81 3.95 43.25
N ALA A 56 8.12 4.24 41.99
CA ALA A 56 7.49 3.57 40.85
C ALA A 56 8.05 2.16 40.68
N LEU A 57 9.38 1.99 40.78
CA LEU A 57 10.01 0.67 40.67
C LEU A 57 9.69 -0.23 41.86
N GLU A 58 9.57 0.33 43.07
CA GLU A 58 9.12 -0.42 44.26
C GLU A 58 7.66 -0.89 44.11
N ALA A 59 6.77 -0.05 43.57
CA ALA A 59 5.37 -0.40 43.35
C ALA A 59 5.17 -1.54 42.33
N LEU A 60 6.17 -1.81 41.48
CA LEU A 60 6.16 -2.91 40.51
C LEU A 60 6.66 -4.24 41.09
N GLN A 61 7.25 -4.27 42.29
CA GLN A 61 7.77 -5.51 42.88
C GLN A 61 6.66 -6.58 43.08
N PRO A 62 5.47 -6.27 43.63
CA PRO A 62 4.41 -7.26 43.76
C PRO A 62 3.90 -7.81 42.42
N VAL A 63 4.08 -7.06 41.32
CA VAL A 63 3.75 -7.52 39.97
C VAL A 63 4.80 -8.51 39.47
N LEU A 64 6.10 -8.20 39.63
CA LEU A 64 7.20 -9.09 39.29
C LEU A 64 7.26 -10.36 40.16
N ASP A 65 6.68 -10.31 41.36
CA ASP A 65 6.55 -11.47 42.26
C ASP A 65 5.30 -12.32 41.96
N GLY A 66 4.47 -11.90 40.99
CA GLY A 66 3.20 -12.57 40.66
C GLY A 66 2.08 -12.40 41.69
N ALA A 67 2.29 -11.59 42.73
CA ALA A 67 1.31 -11.32 43.78
C ALA A 67 0.13 -10.47 43.26
N LEU A 68 0.38 -9.56 42.32
CA LEU A 68 -0.64 -8.76 41.64
C LEU A 68 -0.67 -9.08 40.14
N PRO A 69 -1.86 -9.24 39.53
CA PRO A 69 -1.96 -9.43 38.10
C PRO A 69 -1.72 -8.14 37.31
N VAL A 70 -1.28 -8.30 36.06
CA VAL A 70 -1.21 -7.23 35.06
C VAL A 70 -2.34 -7.39 34.07
N VAL A 71 -3.09 -6.32 33.83
CA VAL A 71 -4.19 -6.31 32.85
C VAL A 71 -3.71 -5.62 31.57
N PHE A 72 -3.65 -6.35 30.46
CA PHE A 72 -3.34 -5.80 29.14
C PHE A 72 -4.59 -5.72 28.26
N PRO A 73 -4.87 -4.56 27.64
CA PRO A 73 -5.91 -4.46 26.65
C PRO A 73 -5.49 -5.21 25.38
N ALA A 74 -6.24 -6.23 25.00
CA ALA A 74 -6.03 -7.01 23.78
C ALA A 74 -7.36 -7.60 23.30
N THR A 75 -7.71 -7.30 22.06
CA THR A 75 -9.00 -7.59 21.44
C THR A 75 -8.85 -8.54 20.26
N ARG A 76 -7.81 -8.32 19.45
CA ARG A 76 -7.44 -9.15 18.28
C ARG A 76 -6.46 -10.26 18.65
N LEU A 77 -6.40 -11.31 17.83
CA LEU A 77 -5.49 -12.45 17.97
C LEU A 77 -4.03 -12.00 18.18
N ASP A 78 -3.49 -11.15 17.30
CA ASP A 78 -2.10 -10.69 17.39
C ASP A 78 -1.83 -9.77 18.60
N GLU A 79 -2.85 -9.05 19.09
CA GLU A 79 -2.74 -8.30 20.34
C GLU A 79 -2.65 -9.23 21.55
N ILE A 80 -3.40 -10.34 21.52
CA ILE A 80 -3.37 -11.36 22.57
C ILE A 80 -2.02 -12.08 22.56
N ASP A 81 -1.52 -12.51 21.41
CA ASP A 81 -0.21 -13.17 21.30
C ASP A 81 0.93 -12.25 21.76
N ARG A 82 0.85 -10.96 21.43
CA ARG A 82 1.80 -9.94 21.92
C ARG A 82 1.75 -9.77 23.43
N ALA A 83 0.54 -9.72 24.00
CA ALA A 83 0.35 -9.63 25.45
C ALA A 83 0.92 -10.86 26.17
N LEU A 84 0.65 -12.06 25.63
CA LEU A 84 1.20 -13.32 26.12
C LEU A 84 2.73 -13.36 26.04
N SER A 85 3.29 -12.93 24.91
CA SER A 85 4.74 -12.91 24.69
C SER A 85 5.44 -12.00 25.70
N LEU A 86 4.91 -10.78 25.93
CA LEU A 86 5.48 -9.85 26.92
C LEU A 86 5.31 -10.37 28.35
N ALA A 87 4.19 -11.01 28.67
CA ALA A 87 3.98 -11.62 29.99
C ALA A 87 4.96 -12.77 30.23
N ASN A 88 5.17 -13.63 29.24
CA ASN A 88 6.14 -14.72 29.31
C ASN A 88 7.58 -14.20 29.46
N GLU A 89 7.94 -13.09 28.79
CA GLU A 89 9.27 -12.47 28.89
C GLU A 89 9.64 -12.08 30.33
N PHE A 90 8.66 -11.70 31.15
CA PHE A 90 8.85 -11.21 32.52
C PHE A 90 8.16 -12.06 33.61
N GLU A 91 7.66 -13.24 33.25
CA GLU A 91 6.91 -14.15 34.13
C GLU A 91 5.71 -13.46 34.83
N LEU A 92 5.01 -12.58 34.11
CA LEU A 92 3.90 -11.80 34.65
C LEU A 92 2.63 -12.64 34.75
N ARG A 93 1.89 -12.46 35.86
CA ARG A 93 0.52 -12.96 35.98
C ARG A 93 -0.42 -12.10 35.13
N LEU A 94 -0.65 -12.52 33.88
CA LEU A 94 -1.42 -11.76 32.89
C LEU A 94 -2.94 -11.96 33.04
N VAL A 95 -3.69 -10.89 32.71
CA VAL A 95 -5.13 -10.91 32.43
C VAL A 95 -5.37 -10.13 31.13
N ILE A 96 -6.13 -10.69 30.20
CA ILE A 96 -6.52 -10.03 28.95
C ILE A 96 -7.79 -9.20 29.19
N ASP A 97 -7.85 -7.97 28.65
CA ASP A 97 -9.07 -7.14 28.63
C ASP A 97 -9.48 -6.76 27.19
N GLY A 98 -10.67 -7.19 26.76
CA GLY A 98 -11.14 -7.07 25.38
C GLY A 98 -11.64 -8.42 24.87
N GLY A 99 -10.72 -9.25 24.40
CA GLY A 99 -10.93 -10.67 24.11
C GLY A 99 -11.92 -10.99 22.98
N GLU A 100 -12.18 -10.06 22.05
CA GLU A 100 -13.13 -10.28 20.93
C GLU A 100 -12.79 -11.52 20.10
N GLU A 101 -11.50 -11.69 19.80
CA GLU A 101 -10.95 -12.83 19.06
C GLU A 101 -10.31 -13.89 19.96
N ALA A 102 -10.61 -13.91 21.26
CA ALA A 102 -10.03 -14.88 22.20
C ALA A 102 -10.36 -16.35 21.83
N THR A 103 -11.45 -16.57 21.08
CA THR A 103 -11.79 -17.88 20.51
C THR A 103 -10.74 -18.38 19.52
N LYS A 104 -10.11 -17.48 18.76
CA LYS A 104 -8.98 -17.81 17.85
C LYS A 104 -7.70 -18.16 18.62
N ALA A 105 -7.56 -17.70 19.87
CA ALA A 105 -6.39 -17.91 20.73
C ALA A 105 -6.64 -18.88 21.90
N THR A 106 -7.72 -19.68 21.86
CA THR A 106 -8.19 -20.44 23.03
C THR A 106 -7.15 -21.40 23.59
N SER A 107 -6.50 -22.21 22.74
CA SER A 107 -5.48 -23.15 23.20
C SER A 107 -4.31 -22.45 23.87
N ARG A 108 -3.80 -21.36 23.28
CA ARG A 108 -2.67 -20.58 23.80
C ARG A 108 -2.99 -19.95 25.15
N LEU A 109 -4.18 -19.38 25.30
CA LEU A 109 -4.62 -18.79 26.56
C LEU A 109 -4.82 -19.85 27.65
N GLN A 110 -5.30 -21.05 27.29
CA GLN A 110 -5.42 -22.18 28.23
C GLN A 110 -4.05 -22.71 28.66
N ASP A 111 -3.14 -22.92 27.72
CA ASP A 111 -1.79 -23.39 27.98
C ASP A 111 -1.02 -22.41 28.88
N ALA A 112 -1.29 -21.12 28.76
CA ALA A 112 -0.71 -20.06 29.58
C ALA A 112 -1.48 -19.78 30.89
N ASP A 113 -2.62 -20.43 31.15
CA ASP A 113 -3.54 -20.15 32.26
C ASP A 113 -3.92 -18.65 32.38
N VAL A 114 -4.15 -18.00 31.23
CA VAL A 114 -4.45 -16.56 31.17
C VAL A 114 -5.96 -16.33 31.05
N PRO A 115 -6.58 -15.68 32.04
CA PRO A 115 -8.01 -15.38 31.99
C PRO A 115 -8.32 -14.16 31.10
N VAL A 116 -9.57 -14.12 30.62
CA VAL A 116 -10.08 -13.05 29.75
C VAL A 116 -11.19 -12.25 30.42
N LEU A 117 -11.04 -10.94 30.50
CA LEU A 117 -12.10 -9.97 30.75
C LEU A 117 -12.73 -9.62 29.39
N LEU A 118 -13.77 -10.37 29.03
CA LEU A 118 -14.44 -10.29 27.75
C LEU A 118 -15.36 -9.07 27.69
N ARG A 119 -15.17 -8.23 26.68
CA ARG A 119 -16.12 -7.15 26.37
C ARG A 119 -17.26 -7.71 25.52
N ILE A 120 -18.47 -7.29 25.86
CA ILE A 120 -19.70 -7.62 25.13
C ILE A 120 -20.30 -6.37 24.46
N ASP A 121 -19.46 -5.41 24.09
CA ASP A 121 -19.83 -4.22 23.30
C ASP A 121 -19.95 -4.61 21.82
N PHE A 122 -20.96 -5.42 21.51
CA PHE A 122 -21.20 -5.90 20.15
C PHE A 122 -21.61 -4.74 19.23
N PRO A 123 -21.14 -4.74 17.96
CA PRO A 123 -21.67 -3.83 16.96
C PRO A 123 -23.14 -4.15 16.70
N ALA A 124 -23.86 -3.18 16.14
CA ALA A 124 -25.22 -3.40 15.67
C ALA A 124 -25.26 -4.57 14.68
N LYS A 125 -26.35 -5.35 14.72
CA LYS A 125 -26.57 -6.45 13.79
C LYS A 125 -26.60 -5.91 12.36
N PRO A 126 -25.78 -6.43 11.44
CA PRO A 126 -25.77 -5.99 10.05
C PRO A 126 -27.16 -6.07 9.43
N ARG A 127 -27.58 -5.00 8.75
CA ARG A 127 -28.77 -5.00 7.88
C ARG A 127 -28.34 -4.72 6.43
N ARG A 128 -29.07 -5.29 5.48
CA ARG A 128 -28.69 -5.25 4.06
C ARG A 128 -28.88 -3.84 3.52
N ASN A 129 -27.91 -3.34 2.75
CA ASN A 129 -27.94 -1.99 2.19
C ASN A 129 -28.05 -0.87 3.26
N THR A 130 -27.71 -1.16 4.51
CA THR A 130 -27.64 -0.16 5.58
C THR A 130 -26.24 0.09 6.14
N PRO A 131 -25.12 -0.10 5.40
CA PRO A 131 -23.78 0.10 5.97
C PRO A 131 -23.58 1.54 6.46
N ASN A 132 -24.22 2.52 5.83
CA ASN A 132 -24.17 3.91 6.27
C ASN A 132 -24.98 4.16 7.54
N LEU A 133 -26.15 3.53 7.69
CA LEU A 133 -26.90 3.55 8.95
C LEU A 133 -26.07 2.93 10.07
N GLU A 134 -25.44 1.80 9.84
CA GLU A 134 -24.61 1.15 10.86
C GLU A 134 -23.40 2.00 11.24
N ARG A 135 -22.74 2.64 10.25
CA ARG A 135 -21.65 3.59 10.50
C ARG A 135 -22.15 4.82 11.26
N LEU A 136 -23.34 5.33 10.94
CA LEU A 136 -23.98 6.44 11.63
C LEU A 136 -24.24 6.06 13.09
N GLU A 137 -24.93 4.96 13.33
CA GLU A 137 -25.23 4.45 14.67
C GLU A 137 -23.94 4.20 15.47
N ALA A 138 -22.91 3.60 14.86
CA ALA A 138 -21.62 3.35 15.51
C ALA A 138 -20.90 4.66 15.86
N ARG A 139 -20.89 5.65 14.96
CA ARG A 139 -20.27 6.94 15.19
C ARG A 139 -21.02 7.74 16.25
N ALA A 140 -22.35 7.73 16.21
CA ALA A 140 -23.22 8.36 17.19
C ALA A 140 -22.95 7.82 18.60
N ARG A 141 -22.88 6.49 18.74
CA ARG A 141 -22.45 5.80 19.98
C ARG A 141 -21.09 6.30 20.46
N THR A 142 -20.11 6.37 19.56
CA THR A 142 -18.74 6.78 19.91
C THR A 142 -18.67 8.20 20.49
N ILE A 143 -19.51 9.12 20.01
CA ILE A 143 -19.48 10.53 20.41
C ILE A 143 -20.58 10.90 21.42
N GLY A 144 -21.38 9.93 21.88
CA GLY A 144 -22.47 10.16 22.83
C GLY A 144 -23.61 11.01 22.26
N ARG A 145 -23.93 10.87 20.97
CA ARG A 145 -25.06 11.53 20.29
C ARG A 145 -26.17 10.51 20.02
N GLN A 146 -27.43 10.93 20.18
CA GLN A 146 -28.59 10.15 19.76
C GLN A 146 -28.81 10.26 18.25
N VAL A 147 -29.27 9.16 17.65
CA VAL A 147 -29.65 9.09 16.24
C VAL A 147 -31.14 9.40 16.13
N THR A 148 -31.52 10.45 15.41
CA THR A 148 -32.94 10.79 15.23
C THR A 148 -33.54 10.06 14.03
N ASP A 149 -34.87 9.93 13.97
CA ASP A 149 -35.58 9.35 12.83
C ASP A 149 -35.17 10.02 11.50
N ALA A 150 -34.97 11.33 11.48
CA ALA A 150 -34.50 12.04 10.28
C ALA A 150 -33.10 11.59 9.85
N MET A 151 -32.20 11.32 10.80
CA MET A 151 -30.86 10.79 10.51
C MET A 151 -30.94 9.34 10.04
N VAL A 152 -31.80 8.53 10.66
CA VAL A 152 -32.07 7.14 10.23
C VAL A 152 -32.59 7.14 8.80
N GLN A 153 -33.60 7.97 8.47
CA GLN A 153 -34.10 8.09 7.09
C GLN A 153 -33.02 8.59 6.12
N SER A 154 -32.16 9.50 6.56
CA SER A 154 -31.03 9.97 5.76
C SER A 154 -29.98 8.87 5.51
N ALA A 155 -29.76 7.98 6.48
CA ALA A 155 -28.77 6.91 6.38
C ALA A 155 -29.30 5.61 5.76
N LEU A 156 -30.62 5.37 5.86
CA LEU A 156 -31.34 4.34 5.11
C LEU A 156 -31.54 4.74 3.65
N GLY A 157 -31.55 6.05 3.36
CA GLY A 157 -31.78 6.57 2.02
C GLY A 157 -30.56 6.60 1.10
N VAL A 158 -29.36 6.15 1.51
CA VAL A 158 -28.11 6.48 0.82
C VAL A 158 -26.98 5.43 1.04
N ASP A 159 -26.21 4.90 0.08
CA ASP A 159 -25.76 5.40 -1.24
C ASP A 159 -26.86 6.12 -2.02
N ARG A 160 -26.72 7.45 -2.20
CA ARG A 160 -27.78 8.31 -2.76
C ARG A 160 -28.15 7.82 -4.15
N ASP A 161 -27.22 7.12 -4.77
CA ASP A 161 -27.42 6.34 -5.95
C ASP A 161 -27.87 4.91 -5.63
N THR A 162 -29.19 4.69 -5.66
CA THR A 162 -29.81 3.38 -5.44
C THR A 162 -29.36 2.27 -6.41
N ARG A 163 -28.63 2.61 -7.49
CA ARG A 163 -28.04 1.64 -8.42
C ARG A 163 -26.81 0.94 -7.81
N VAL A 164 -26.12 1.57 -6.84
CA VAL A 164 -25.01 0.94 -6.11
C VAL A 164 -25.56 0.19 -4.92
N THR A 165 -25.67 -1.13 -5.05
CA THR A 165 -26.12 -1.99 -3.97
C THR A 165 -24.96 -2.74 -3.33
N GLU A 166 -25.10 -3.06 -2.05
CA GLU A 166 -24.12 -3.90 -1.38
C GLU A 166 -24.16 -5.32 -1.98
N PRO A 167 -23.03 -5.87 -2.45
CA PRO A 167 -22.97 -7.25 -2.92
C PRO A 167 -23.44 -8.23 -1.84
N ALA A 168 -24.27 -9.20 -2.21
CA ALA A 168 -24.83 -10.20 -1.29
C ALA A 168 -23.74 -10.96 -0.52
N GLY A 169 -22.64 -11.33 -1.20
CA GLY A 169 -21.49 -11.98 -0.59
C GLY A 169 -20.86 -11.15 0.54
N ARG A 170 -20.74 -9.83 0.35
CA ARG A 170 -20.20 -8.90 1.36
C ARG A 170 -21.13 -8.78 2.56
N PHE A 171 -22.43 -8.63 2.32
CA PHE A 171 -23.42 -8.58 3.40
C PHE A 171 -23.42 -9.89 4.23
N ASN A 172 -23.40 -11.04 3.53
CA ASN A 172 -23.36 -12.35 4.17
C ASN A 172 -22.11 -12.53 5.03
N GLU A 173 -20.96 -12.02 4.57
CA GLU A 173 -19.72 -12.07 5.34
C GLU A 173 -19.76 -11.18 6.59
N ARG A 174 -20.27 -9.95 6.48
CA ARG A 174 -20.50 -9.07 7.64
C ARG A 174 -21.43 -9.72 8.66
N LEU A 175 -22.53 -10.33 8.20
CA LEU A 175 -23.48 -11.03 9.06
C LEU A 175 -22.84 -12.26 9.73
N ARG A 176 -22.00 -13.01 9.01
CA ARG A 176 -21.23 -14.14 9.56
C ARG A 176 -20.28 -13.68 10.68
N LEU A 177 -19.48 -12.63 10.43
CA LEU A 177 -18.55 -12.07 11.41
C LEU A 177 -19.27 -11.52 12.64
N TRP A 178 -20.43 -10.88 12.46
CA TRP A 178 -21.26 -10.43 13.58
C TRP A 178 -21.76 -11.61 14.43
N ARG A 179 -22.26 -12.68 13.79
CA ARG A 179 -22.72 -13.90 14.49
C ARG A 179 -21.57 -14.55 15.27
N GLU A 180 -20.38 -14.61 14.68
CA GLU A 180 -19.16 -15.10 15.32
C GLU A 180 -18.84 -14.29 16.59
N ARG A 181 -18.84 -12.96 16.49
CA ARG A 181 -18.56 -12.05 17.61
C ARG A 181 -19.57 -12.16 18.76
N VAL A 182 -20.86 -12.23 18.46
CA VAL A 182 -21.91 -12.42 19.49
C VAL A 182 -21.85 -13.82 20.10
N GLY A 183 -21.40 -14.82 19.35
CA GLY A 183 -21.18 -16.19 19.82
C GLY A 183 -19.90 -16.40 20.64
N THR A 184 -18.98 -15.43 20.68
CA THR A 184 -17.72 -15.50 21.44
C THR A 184 -17.91 -15.92 22.90
N PRO A 185 -18.82 -15.32 23.70
CA PRO A 185 -19.02 -15.72 25.10
C PRO A 185 -19.45 -17.17 25.27
N ALA A 186 -20.33 -17.67 24.40
CA ALA A 186 -20.80 -19.04 24.43
C ALA A 186 -19.66 -20.01 24.12
N THR A 187 -18.86 -19.70 23.10
CA THR A 187 -17.71 -20.50 22.69
C THR A 187 -16.67 -20.58 23.80
N LEU A 188 -16.32 -19.45 24.44
CA LEU A 188 -15.40 -19.42 25.58
C LEU A 188 -15.93 -20.20 26.80
N ALA A 189 -17.24 -20.15 27.06
CA ALA A 189 -17.84 -20.94 28.13
C ALA A 189 -17.71 -22.45 27.89
N THR A 190 -17.73 -22.90 26.64
CA THR A 190 -17.56 -24.32 26.28
C THR A 190 -16.10 -24.76 26.19
N SER A 191 -15.15 -23.84 25.98
CA SER A 191 -13.74 -24.20 25.90
C SER A 191 -13.14 -24.57 27.26
N GLY A 192 -13.70 -24.06 28.35
CA GLY A 192 -13.16 -24.22 29.71
C GLY A 192 -12.15 -23.14 30.09
N LEU A 193 -11.98 -22.12 29.25
CA LEU A 193 -11.15 -20.96 29.56
C LEU A 193 -11.78 -20.12 30.69
N SER A 194 -10.96 -19.66 31.64
CA SER A 194 -11.41 -18.74 32.69
C SER A 194 -11.72 -17.37 32.08
N PHE A 195 -12.98 -16.92 32.16
CA PHE A 195 -13.36 -15.61 31.67
C PHE A 195 -14.38 -14.92 32.59
N ALA A 196 -14.41 -13.60 32.49
CA ALA A 196 -15.43 -12.75 33.10
C ALA A 196 -15.93 -11.74 32.07
N ILE A 197 -17.15 -11.26 32.24
CA ILE A 197 -17.73 -10.22 31.39
C ILE A 197 -17.48 -8.86 32.05
N THR A 198 -17.01 -7.89 31.28
CA THR A 198 -16.74 -6.52 31.74
C THR A 198 -17.77 -5.52 31.20
N THR A 199 -18.04 -4.46 31.97
CA THR A 199 -18.87 -3.31 31.56
C THR A 199 -18.10 -2.30 30.71
N ARG A 200 -16.80 -2.50 30.50
CA ARG A 200 -15.98 -1.63 29.65
C ARG A 200 -16.52 -1.60 28.21
N GLY A 201 -16.68 -0.40 27.66
CA GLY A 201 -17.25 -0.19 26.32
C GLY A 201 -18.77 0.03 26.31
N GLN A 202 -19.45 -0.16 27.44
CA GLN A 202 -20.90 0.07 27.57
C GLN A 202 -21.18 1.50 28.06
N HIS A 203 -22.26 2.12 27.56
CA HIS A 203 -22.67 3.47 27.96
C HIS A 203 -23.49 3.48 29.26
N ASN A 204 -24.34 2.48 29.46
CA ASN A 204 -25.22 2.37 30.63
C ASN A 204 -25.55 0.91 30.97
N ALA A 205 -26.24 0.70 32.09
CA ALA A 205 -26.62 -0.63 32.57
C ALA A 205 -27.64 -1.34 31.66
N GLY A 206 -28.50 -0.59 30.96
CA GLY A 206 -29.49 -1.13 30.03
C GLY A 206 -28.84 -1.79 28.81
N GLN A 207 -27.89 -1.10 28.19
CA GLN A 207 -27.11 -1.61 27.06
C GLN A 207 -26.33 -2.89 27.43
N PHE A 208 -25.72 -2.89 28.61
CA PHE A 208 -25.00 -4.06 29.12
C PHE A 208 -25.92 -5.28 29.23
N LEU A 209 -27.11 -5.11 29.83
CA LEU A 209 -28.08 -6.19 29.94
C LEU A 209 -28.56 -6.66 28.57
N ALA A 210 -28.83 -5.75 27.62
CA ALA A 210 -29.22 -6.10 26.26
C ALA A 210 -28.15 -6.95 25.54
N ASN A 211 -26.89 -6.56 25.62
CA ASN A 211 -25.78 -7.32 25.05
C ASN A 211 -25.58 -8.69 25.73
N LEU A 212 -25.82 -8.78 27.04
CA LEU A 212 -25.82 -10.06 27.75
C LEU A 212 -26.92 -10.99 27.22
N ARG A 213 -28.12 -10.46 26.93
CA ARG A 213 -29.21 -11.25 26.32
C ARG A 213 -28.82 -11.75 24.94
N LEU A 214 -28.23 -10.91 24.09
CA LEU A 214 -27.74 -11.32 22.77
C LEU A 214 -26.73 -12.48 22.86
N ALA A 215 -25.78 -12.40 23.81
CA ALA A 215 -24.85 -13.50 24.05
C ALA A 215 -25.56 -14.79 24.49
N MET A 216 -26.60 -14.69 25.32
CA MET A 216 -27.40 -15.83 25.78
C MET A 216 -28.23 -16.44 24.65
N GLU A 217 -28.84 -15.62 23.78
CA GLU A 217 -29.53 -16.06 22.57
C GLU A 217 -28.58 -16.76 21.60
N ALA A 218 -27.33 -16.31 21.51
CA ALA A 218 -26.27 -16.96 20.74
C ALA A 218 -25.68 -18.21 21.40
N GLY A 219 -26.20 -18.65 22.56
CA GLY A 219 -25.88 -19.93 23.18
C GLY A 219 -25.18 -19.87 24.54
N LEU A 220 -24.94 -18.69 25.12
CA LEU A 220 -24.39 -18.58 26.47
C LEU A 220 -25.42 -19.03 27.51
N SER A 221 -25.16 -20.16 28.18
CA SER A 221 -26.07 -20.65 29.22
C SER A 221 -26.21 -19.65 30.39
N HIS A 222 -27.38 -19.65 31.03
CA HIS A 222 -27.67 -18.82 32.22
C HIS A 222 -26.62 -19.00 33.34
N ASP A 223 -26.22 -20.25 33.60
CA ASP A 223 -25.20 -20.55 34.61
C ASP A 223 -23.81 -20.02 34.23
N ALA A 224 -23.44 -20.09 32.94
CA ALA A 224 -22.18 -19.53 32.46
C ALA A 224 -22.16 -18.00 32.54
N ALA A 225 -23.27 -17.34 32.16
CA ALA A 225 -23.45 -15.90 32.33
C ALA A 225 -23.32 -15.48 33.80
N LEU A 226 -24.00 -16.18 34.71
CA LEU A 226 -23.92 -15.89 36.14
C LEU A 226 -22.49 -16.06 36.67
N ARG A 227 -21.80 -17.15 36.30
CA ARG A 227 -20.40 -17.36 36.68
C ARG A 227 -19.48 -16.26 36.18
N ALA A 228 -19.62 -15.87 34.91
CA ALA A 228 -18.81 -14.81 34.29
C ALA A 228 -19.03 -13.42 34.89
N LEU A 229 -20.10 -13.22 35.68
CA LEU A 229 -20.41 -11.97 36.37
C LEU A 229 -20.13 -12.00 37.87
N THR A 230 -19.87 -13.19 38.44
CA THR A 230 -19.77 -13.39 39.90
C THR A 230 -18.47 -14.09 40.30
N VAL A 231 -18.45 -15.43 40.31
CA VAL A 231 -17.29 -16.22 40.74
C VAL A 231 -16.09 -16.08 39.80
N GLY A 232 -16.32 -15.90 38.49
CA GLY A 232 -15.29 -15.69 37.48
C GLY A 232 -14.43 -14.44 37.78
N PRO A 233 -15.02 -13.23 37.79
CA PRO A 233 -14.25 -12.02 38.09
C PRO A 233 -13.64 -12.04 39.50
N ALA A 234 -14.32 -12.62 40.49
CA ALA A 234 -13.77 -12.76 41.84
C ALA A 234 -12.52 -13.65 41.87
N GLY A 235 -12.52 -14.77 41.14
CA GLY A 235 -11.36 -15.66 41.01
C GLY A 235 -10.21 -15.02 40.22
N ILE A 236 -10.51 -14.37 39.10
CA ILE A 236 -9.50 -13.67 38.27
C ILE A 236 -8.77 -12.59 39.09
N LEU A 237 -9.50 -11.83 39.90
CA LEU A 237 -8.95 -10.76 40.74
C LEU A 237 -8.39 -11.26 42.08
N GLY A 238 -8.52 -12.55 42.41
CA GLY A 238 -8.05 -13.14 43.67
C GLY A 238 -8.82 -12.67 44.92
N VAL A 239 -10.08 -12.29 44.76
CA VAL A 239 -10.97 -11.80 45.84
C VAL A 239 -12.13 -12.77 46.12
N ASP A 240 -12.06 -13.99 45.62
CA ASP A 240 -13.05 -15.06 45.79
C ASP A 240 -13.31 -15.43 47.25
N ARG A 241 -12.34 -15.20 48.15
CA ARG A 241 -12.54 -15.35 49.61
C ARG A 241 -13.45 -14.29 50.21
N GLN A 242 -13.63 -13.16 49.53
CA GLN A 242 -14.41 -12.00 50.01
C GLN A 242 -15.72 -11.82 49.23
N LEU A 243 -15.74 -12.16 47.94
CA LEU A 243 -16.81 -11.82 46.98
C LEU A 243 -17.10 -12.99 46.01
N GLY A 244 -18.15 -12.81 45.19
CA GLY A 244 -18.46 -13.69 44.05
C GLY A 244 -19.43 -14.84 44.33
N SER A 245 -19.75 -15.14 45.59
CA SER A 245 -20.72 -16.19 45.97
C SER A 245 -21.42 -15.86 47.28
N LEU A 246 -22.56 -16.51 47.55
CA LEU A 246 -23.36 -16.32 48.77
C LEU A 246 -22.94 -17.24 49.95
N GLU A 247 -21.66 -17.59 50.05
CA GLU A 247 -21.13 -18.41 51.15
C GLU A 247 -21.08 -17.61 52.46
N ALA A 248 -21.35 -18.27 53.59
CA ALA A 248 -21.30 -17.63 54.90
C ALA A 248 -19.88 -17.10 55.20
N GLY A 249 -19.79 -15.83 55.61
CA GLY A 249 -18.53 -15.16 55.93
C GLY A 249 -17.97 -14.25 54.83
N LYS A 250 -18.55 -14.25 53.63
CA LYS A 250 -18.24 -13.29 52.55
C LYS A 250 -19.00 -11.97 52.71
N ILE A 251 -18.55 -10.92 52.02
CA ILE A 251 -19.19 -9.61 52.02
C ILE A 251 -20.60 -9.73 51.42
N GLY A 252 -21.59 -9.13 52.09
CA GLY A 252 -23.01 -9.20 51.72
C GLY A 252 -23.39 -8.37 50.49
N ASN A 253 -22.72 -8.58 49.36
CA ASN A 253 -23.05 -7.96 48.08
C ASN A 253 -24.06 -8.83 47.32
N ILE A 254 -25.33 -8.42 47.29
CA ILE A 254 -26.45 -9.24 46.78
C ILE A 254 -27.31 -8.43 45.83
N ALA A 255 -27.53 -8.92 44.61
CA ALA A 255 -28.57 -8.40 43.72
C ALA A 255 -29.81 -9.30 43.82
N LEU A 256 -30.97 -8.71 44.11
CA LEU A 256 -32.25 -9.42 44.09
C LEU A 256 -33.00 -9.03 42.82
N LEU A 257 -33.32 -10.03 42.00
CA LEU A 257 -34.03 -9.87 40.73
C LEU A 257 -35.43 -10.46 40.87
N ASP A 258 -36.42 -9.89 40.17
CA ASP A 258 -37.80 -10.43 40.12
C ASP A 258 -38.03 -11.48 39.01
N GLY A 259 -36.96 -11.87 38.32
CA GLY A 259 -36.92 -12.91 37.28
C GLY A 259 -35.50 -13.44 37.06
N ARG A 260 -35.27 -14.24 36.01
CA ARG A 260 -33.91 -14.76 35.73
C ARG A 260 -33.06 -13.69 35.06
N LEU A 261 -31.78 -13.66 35.41
CA LEU A 261 -30.78 -12.82 34.73
C LEU A 261 -30.80 -13.09 33.21
N GLY A 262 -30.96 -12.04 32.40
CA GLY A 262 -31.02 -12.14 30.94
C GLY A 262 -32.43 -12.31 30.35
N GLU A 263 -33.49 -12.41 31.14
CA GLU A 263 -34.86 -12.31 30.60
C GLU A 263 -35.22 -10.84 30.32
N ALA A 264 -36.04 -10.60 29.29
CA ALA A 264 -36.40 -9.25 28.83
C ALA A 264 -37.05 -8.41 29.94
N ASN A 265 -37.91 -9.02 30.76
CA ASN A 265 -38.71 -8.35 31.78
C ASN A 265 -38.11 -8.38 33.20
N THR A 266 -36.95 -8.99 33.39
CA THR A 266 -36.33 -9.09 34.72
C THR A 266 -35.77 -7.74 35.16
N ARG A 267 -36.13 -7.32 36.38
CA ARG A 267 -35.66 -6.10 37.03
C ARG A 267 -34.88 -6.41 38.28
N VAL A 268 -33.87 -5.57 38.56
CA VAL A 268 -33.22 -5.54 39.87
C VAL A 268 -34.15 -4.82 40.83
N ARG A 269 -34.58 -5.49 41.91
CA ARG A 269 -35.46 -4.90 42.93
C ARG A 269 -34.65 -4.29 44.06
N TRP A 270 -33.57 -4.96 44.45
CA TRP A 270 -32.68 -4.54 45.53
C TRP A 270 -31.24 -4.83 45.13
N VAL A 271 -30.35 -3.91 45.50
CA VAL A 271 -28.92 -4.17 45.56
C VAL A 271 -28.50 -3.99 47.02
N VAL A 272 -27.93 -5.02 47.62
CA VAL A 272 -27.30 -4.94 48.93
C VAL A 272 -25.81 -4.76 48.69
N VAL A 273 -25.20 -3.73 49.27
CA VAL A 273 -23.75 -3.48 49.21
C VAL A 273 -23.22 -3.47 50.63
N ASP A 274 -22.28 -4.36 50.93
CA ASP A 274 -21.72 -4.55 52.27
C ASP A 274 -22.80 -4.72 53.36
N GLY A 275 -23.85 -5.48 53.04
CA GLY A 275 -24.98 -5.70 53.94
C GLY A 275 -25.99 -4.55 54.04
N VAL A 276 -25.74 -3.41 53.37
CA VAL A 276 -26.66 -2.27 53.33
C VAL A 276 -27.59 -2.38 52.11
N PRO A 277 -28.91 -2.53 52.30
CA PRO A 277 -29.84 -2.63 51.20
C PRO A 277 -30.13 -1.27 50.57
N TYR A 278 -30.11 -1.22 49.23
CA TYR A 278 -30.54 -0.12 48.39
C TYR A 278 -31.71 -0.62 47.54
N GLU A 279 -32.92 -0.15 47.85
CA GLU A 279 -34.11 -0.46 47.05
C GLU A 279 -34.09 0.39 45.78
N GLN A 280 -34.25 -0.25 44.62
CA GLN A 280 -34.44 0.47 43.38
C GLN A 280 -35.91 0.93 43.34
N ALA A 281 -36.15 2.24 43.41
CA ALA A 281 -37.49 2.79 43.25
C ALA A 281 -38.07 2.31 41.90
N PRO A 282 -39.38 2.02 41.80
CA PRO A 282 -40.00 1.78 40.51
C PRO A 282 -39.72 2.99 39.62
N ALA A 283 -39.21 2.77 38.41
CA ALA A 283 -39.11 3.83 37.41
C ALA A 283 -40.45 4.58 37.37
N ALA A 284 -40.41 5.91 37.47
CA ALA A 284 -41.58 6.72 37.17
C ALA A 284 -42.06 6.34 35.75
N ALA A 285 -43.38 6.31 35.51
CA ALA A 285 -43.87 6.09 34.17
C ALA A 285 -43.23 7.14 33.25
N ASP A 286 -42.52 6.68 32.21
CA ASP A 286 -41.72 7.52 31.33
C ASP A 286 -42.54 8.71 30.82
N ASP A 287 -41.96 9.92 30.92
CA ASP A 287 -42.38 11.05 30.10
C ASP A 287 -42.08 10.66 28.64
N PRO A 288 -42.99 10.81 27.66
CA PRO A 288 -42.79 10.32 26.30
C PRO A 288 -41.59 10.94 25.56
N ASP A 289 -40.94 11.95 26.16
CA ASP A 289 -39.81 12.72 25.62
C ASP A 289 -38.45 12.35 26.27
N ASP A 290 -38.34 11.31 27.11
CA ASP A 290 -37.07 10.84 27.68
C ASP A 290 -36.47 9.70 26.83
N ASP A 291 -35.54 10.05 25.92
CA ASP A 291 -34.88 9.21 24.91
C ASP A 291 -33.93 8.12 25.49
N ASP A 292 -34.18 7.62 26.70
CA ASP A 292 -33.37 6.62 27.42
C ASP A 292 -33.94 5.19 27.33
N GLN A 293 -34.84 4.92 26.37
CA GLN A 293 -35.15 3.54 26.01
C GLN A 293 -33.90 2.89 25.42
N PRO A 294 -33.40 1.77 25.97
CA PRO A 294 -32.41 0.98 25.27
C PRO A 294 -33.05 0.54 23.96
N ASP A 295 -32.47 0.94 22.82
CA ASP A 295 -32.81 0.37 21.52
C ASP A 295 -32.83 -1.15 21.68
N GLU A 296 -34.03 -1.76 21.80
CA GLU A 296 -34.15 -3.19 21.59
C GLU A 296 -33.63 -3.39 20.17
N PRO A 297 -32.58 -4.20 19.96
CA PRO A 297 -32.12 -4.47 18.61
C PRO A 297 -33.30 -5.07 17.86
N ALA A 298 -33.88 -4.27 16.96
CA ALA A 298 -35.11 -4.62 16.26
C ALA A 298 -34.98 -6.04 15.73
N ALA A 299 -35.96 -6.87 16.09
CA ALA A 299 -36.07 -8.25 15.64
C ALA A 299 -36.45 -8.31 14.15
N GLU A 300 -35.69 -7.65 13.28
CA GLU A 300 -35.56 -8.07 11.90
C GLU A 300 -34.52 -9.19 11.86
N THR A 301 -35.00 -10.39 11.54
CA THR A 301 -34.15 -11.53 11.22
C THR A 301 -33.44 -11.21 9.90
N ALA A 302 -32.28 -10.56 9.97
CA ALA A 302 -31.34 -10.52 8.86
C ALA A 302 -30.95 -11.97 8.51
N GLU A 303 -31.59 -12.51 7.49
CA GLU A 303 -31.24 -13.78 6.86
C GLU A 303 -30.15 -13.56 5.81
N ALA A 304 -29.42 -14.62 5.46
CA ALA A 304 -28.42 -14.54 4.40
C ALA A 304 -29.09 -14.11 3.08
N ALA A 305 -28.48 -13.17 2.37
CA ALA A 305 -28.92 -12.79 1.04
C ALA A 305 -28.57 -13.89 0.03
N GLY A 306 -29.42 -14.08 -0.98
CA GLY A 306 -29.11 -14.92 -2.13
C GLY A 306 -28.00 -14.31 -2.98
N ASP A 307 -27.24 -15.17 -3.67
CA ASP A 307 -26.14 -14.77 -4.56
C ASP A 307 -26.64 -13.88 -5.69
N ASP A 308 -25.97 -12.74 -5.90
CA ASP A 308 -26.25 -11.75 -6.95
C ASP A 308 -25.20 -11.77 -8.08
N GLY A 309 -24.23 -12.69 -8.04
CA GLY A 309 -23.23 -12.87 -9.07
C GLY A 309 -22.12 -11.81 -9.08
N VAL A 310 -22.13 -10.87 -8.12
CA VAL A 310 -21.07 -9.86 -7.98
C VAL A 310 -19.87 -10.48 -7.25
N PRO A 311 -18.67 -10.51 -7.86
CA PRO A 311 -17.50 -11.10 -7.22
C PRO A 311 -17.14 -10.42 -5.90
N VAL A 312 -16.96 -11.24 -4.85
CA VAL A 312 -16.52 -10.83 -3.51
C VAL A 312 -15.39 -11.74 -3.06
N GLU A 313 -14.33 -11.16 -2.51
CA GLU A 313 -13.20 -11.87 -1.93
C GLU A 313 -13.24 -11.75 -0.39
N THR A 314 -13.56 -12.86 0.27
CA THR A 314 -13.56 -12.99 1.74
C THR A 314 -12.28 -13.69 2.23
N ASP A 315 -12.08 -13.76 3.55
CA ASP A 315 -10.95 -14.52 4.11
C ASP A 315 -11.01 -16.00 3.71
N ALA A 316 -12.21 -16.58 3.64
CA ALA A 316 -12.42 -17.93 3.13
C ALA A 316 -12.05 -18.09 1.65
N SER A 317 -12.16 -17.02 0.85
CA SER A 317 -11.77 -17.03 -0.57
C SER A 317 -10.26 -16.99 -0.76
N ARG A 318 -9.51 -16.50 0.24
CA ARG A 318 -8.04 -16.34 0.22
C ARG A 318 -7.30 -17.59 0.68
N VAL A 319 -8.04 -18.61 1.10
CA VAL A 319 -7.55 -19.91 1.53
C VAL A 319 -7.38 -20.77 0.27
N PRO A 320 -6.14 -21.12 -0.16
CA PRO A 320 -5.94 -21.83 -1.42
C PRO A 320 -6.66 -23.19 -1.43
N ALA A 321 -7.11 -23.67 -2.58
CA ALA A 321 -7.82 -24.96 -2.66
C ALA A 321 -6.83 -26.13 -2.50
N THR A 322 -5.63 -25.96 -3.05
CA THR A 322 -4.55 -26.95 -2.95
C THR A 322 -3.87 -26.89 -1.56
N ARG A 323 -3.78 -28.05 -0.88
CA ARG A 323 -3.06 -28.25 0.40
C ARG A 323 -2.02 -29.32 0.23
N THR A 324 -0.76 -28.99 0.49
CA THR A 324 0.37 -29.91 0.26
C THR A 324 0.94 -30.47 1.56
N GLY A 325 0.76 -29.75 2.68
CA GLY A 325 1.40 -30.07 3.95
C GLY A 325 2.93 -29.95 3.91
N GLY A 326 3.49 -29.24 2.93
CA GLY A 326 4.93 -29.14 2.69
C GLY A 326 5.52 -30.21 1.76
N ASP A 327 4.69 -31.17 1.28
CA ASP A 327 5.09 -32.23 0.36
C ASP A 327 4.41 -32.04 -1.00
N VAL A 328 5.19 -31.64 -2.02
CA VAL A 328 4.68 -31.37 -3.37
C VAL A 328 5.67 -31.80 -4.45
N LEU A 329 5.15 -32.31 -5.57
CA LEU A 329 5.91 -32.55 -6.79
C LEU A 329 5.42 -31.60 -7.90
N ILE A 330 6.24 -30.61 -8.24
CA ILE A 330 6.02 -29.74 -9.39
C ILE A 330 6.58 -30.44 -10.62
N ARG A 331 5.78 -30.64 -11.67
CA ARG A 331 6.17 -31.43 -12.85
C ARG A 331 6.32 -30.60 -14.12
N ASN A 332 7.30 -30.98 -14.94
CA ASN A 332 7.45 -30.54 -16.33
C ASN A 332 7.51 -29.02 -16.54
N ALA A 333 8.16 -28.29 -15.62
CA ALA A 333 8.28 -26.85 -15.72
C ALA A 333 9.57 -26.40 -16.42
N THR A 334 9.58 -25.13 -16.84
CA THR A 334 10.83 -24.40 -17.15
C THR A 334 11.33 -23.73 -15.87
N VAL A 335 12.46 -24.19 -15.34
CA VAL A 335 12.95 -23.79 -14.02
C VAL A 335 14.14 -22.84 -14.13
N LEU A 336 13.97 -21.63 -13.59
CA LEU A 336 15.01 -20.63 -13.37
C LEU A 336 15.60 -20.84 -11.98
N THR A 337 16.65 -21.65 -11.85
CA THR A 337 17.15 -22.04 -10.52
C THR A 337 17.82 -20.90 -9.76
N MET A 338 18.32 -19.89 -10.47
CA MET A 338 19.16 -18.81 -9.94
C MET A 338 20.48 -19.26 -9.27
N ALA A 339 20.73 -20.57 -9.13
CA ALA A 339 21.96 -21.11 -8.57
C ALA A 339 23.13 -21.12 -9.58
N GLN A 340 22.84 -21.41 -10.86
CA GLN A 340 23.84 -21.49 -11.94
C GLN A 340 23.27 -20.84 -13.22
N PRO A 341 24.11 -20.30 -14.13
CA PRO A 341 23.64 -19.71 -15.38
C PRO A 341 22.79 -20.68 -16.21
N GLY A 342 21.71 -20.16 -16.83
CA GLY A 342 20.80 -20.93 -17.68
C GLY A 342 19.46 -21.25 -17.03
N MET A 343 18.69 -22.11 -17.69
CA MET A 343 17.39 -22.63 -17.25
C MET A 343 17.33 -24.15 -17.44
N LEU A 344 16.45 -24.82 -16.70
CA LEU A 344 16.20 -26.26 -16.84
C LEU A 344 14.82 -26.47 -17.44
N GLU A 345 14.76 -26.99 -18.66
CA GLU A 345 13.50 -27.30 -19.36
C GLU A 345 12.97 -28.68 -18.98
N HIS A 346 11.64 -28.85 -19.01
CA HIS A 346 10.95 -30.11 -18.72
C HIS A 346 11.39 -30.74 -17.40
N THR A 347 11.46 -29.92 -16.35
CA THR A 347 12.07 -30.28 -15.08
C THR A 347 11.02 -30.43 -13.99
N ASP A 348 11.21 -31.45 -13.17
CA ASP A 348 10.43 -31.74 -11.98
C ASP A 348 11.20 -31.29 -10.73
N ILE A 349 10.46 -30.77 -9.74
CA ILE A 349 10.98 -30.39 -8.42
C ILE A 349 10.18 -31.16 -7.37
N LEU A 350 10.83 -32.09 -6.67
CA LEU A 350 10.26 -32.78 -5.53
C LEU A 350 10.60 -32.02 -4.25
N VAL A 351 9.57 -31.61 -3.53
CA VAL A 351 9.64 -30.99 -2.21
C VAL A 351 9.18 -32.01 -1.16
N ARG A 352 9.92 -32.07 -0.06
CA ARG A 352 9.59 -32.88 1.10
C ARG A 352 9.88 -32.14 2.39
N ASP A 353 8.96 -32.22 3.34
CA ASP A 353 9.10 -31.59 4.65
C ASP A 353 9.45 -30.08 4.50
N GLY A 354 8.89 -29.45 3.46
CA GLY A 354 9.12 -28.06 3.05
C GLY A 354 10.48 -27.73 2.41
N LEU A 355 11.34 -28.73 2.21
CA LEU A 355 12.66 -28.59 1.58
C LEU A 355 12.68 -29.18 0.17
N ILE A 356 13.45 -28.59 -0.74
CA ILE A 356 13.69 -29.13 -2.07
C ILE A 356 14.54 -30.40 -1.93
N ALA A 357 13.93 -31.55 -2.16
CA ALA A 357 14.57 -32.85 -1.98
C ALA A 357 15.28 -33.33 -3.25
N GLN A 358 14.67 -33.12 -4.43
CA GLN A 358 15.24 -33.53 -5.72
C GLN A 358 14.83 -32.57 -6.83
N ILE A 359 15.73 -32.38 -7.80
CA ILE A 359 15.49 -31.65 -9.05
C ILE A 359 15.93 -32.59 -10.19
N GLY A 360 15.07 -32.84 -11.16
CA GLY A 360 15.37 -33.81 -12.21
C GLY A 360 14.25 -33.96 -13.23
N ARG A 361 14.26 -35.05 -13.99
CA ARG A 361 13.19 -35.38 -14.95
C ARG A 361 12.57 -36.72 -14.61
N GLY A 362 11.24 -36.83 -14.75
CA GLY A 362 10.51 -38.06 -14.51
C GLY A 362 10.54 -38.49 -13.04
N LEU A 363 10.52 -37.53 -12.11
CA LEU A 363 10.53 -37.82 -10.69
C LEU A 363 9.19 -38.47 -10.27
N GLY A 364 9.27 -39.55 -9.50
CA GLY A 364 8.10 -40.19 -8.90
C GLY A 364 7.57 -39.35 -7.73
N ALA A 365 6.24 -39.26 -7.60
CA ALA A 365 5.63 -38.74 -6.38
C ALA A 365 5.57 -39.86 -5.34
N PRO A 366 6.17 -39.69 -4.14
CA PRO A 366 5.88 -40.56 -3.00
C PRO A 366 4.36 -40.61 -2.72
N GLY A 367 3.89 -41.68 -2.08
CA GLY A 367 2.46 -41.80 -1.74
C GLY A 367 2.01 -40.67 -0.83
N GLY A 368 0.93 -39.97 -1.21
CA GLY A 368 0.39 -38.82 -0.46
C GLY A 368 0.90 -37.45 -0.90
N THR A 369 1.94 -37.38 -1.73
CA THR A 369 2.48 -36.11 -2.26
C THR A 369 1.56 -35.53 -3.33
N VAL A 370 1.19 -34.26 -3.19
CA VAL A 370 0.40 -33.54 -4.21
C VAL A 370 1.26 -33.30 -5.44
N ALA A 371 0.72 -33.56 -6.64
CA ALA A 371 1.40 -33.27 -7.89
C ALA A 371 0.79 -32.03 -8.56
N VAL A 372 1.63 -31.02 -8.83
CA VAL A 372 1.26 -29.82 -9.58
C VAL A 372 1.80 -29.94 -11.00
N ASP A 373 0.91 -29.93 -11.99
CA ASP A 373 1.31 -29.89 -13.40
C ASP A 373 1.74 -28.47 -13.79
N ALA A 374 3.02 -28.29 -14.03
CA ALA A 374 3.63 -27.03 -14.45
C ALA A 374 4.09 -27.08 -15.91
N THR A 375 3.47 -27.92 -16.75
CA THR A 375 3.62 -27.86 -18.21
C THR A 375 3.38 -26.44 -18.71
N ASP A 376 4.28 -25.95 -19.57
CA ASP A 376 4.34 -24.59 -20.13
C ASP A 376 4.46 -23.44 -19.09
N ALA A 377 4.63 -23.77 -17.81
CA ALA A 377 4.85 -22.81 -16.74
C ALA A 377 6.34 -22.59 -16.45
N TRP A 378 6.61 -21.42 -15.87
CA TRP A 378 7.94 -21.03 -15.42
C TRP A 378 7.99 -21.03 -13.89
N VAL A 379 9.08 -21.58 -13.33
CA VAL A 379 9.31 -21.60 -11.88
C VAL A 379 10.59 -20.85 -11.58
N MET A 380 10.53 -19.94 -10.62
CA MET A 380 11.70 -19.27 -10.04
C MET A 380 11.61 -19.31 -8.50
N PRO A 381 12.72 -19.05 -7.78
CA PRO A 381 12.65 -18.78 -6.35
C PRO A 381 11.62 -17.68 -6.08
N GLY A 382 10.95 -17.78 -4.94
CA GLY A 382 10.07 -16.73 -4.46
C GLY A 382 10.78 -15.38 -4.42
N ILE A 383 10.05 -14.32 -4.79
CA ILE A 383 10.56 -12.96 -4.77
C ILE A 383 10.75 -12.51 -3.32
N ILE A 384 11.84 -11.79 -3.07
CA ILE A 384 12.19 -11.23 -1.76
C ILE A 384 12.17 -9.70 -1.85
N ASP A 385 11.29 -9.07 -1.08
CA ASP A 385 11.25 -7.61 -0.95
C ASP A 385 12.14 -7.15 0.21
N ASP A 386 13.27 -6.52 -0.09
CA ASP A 386 14.29 -6.12 0.89
C ASP A 386 13.90 -4.89 1.72
N HIS A 387 12.86 -4.16 1.33
CA HIS A 387 12.37 -3.03 2.10
C HIS A 387 10.87 -2.84 1.96
N SER A 388 10.16 -3.13 3.05
CA SER A 388 8.72 -3.02 3.17
C SER A 388 8.29 -2.40 4.51
N HIS A 389 7.03 -2.00 4.55
CA HIS A 389 6.33 -1.43 5.71
C HIS A 389 4.99 -2.12 5.98
N MET A 390 4.77 -3.29 5.37
CA MET A 390 3.55 -4.09 5.46
C MET A 390 3.41 -4.82 6.80
N ALA A 391 2.22 -5.38 7.04
CA ALA A 391 1.90 -6.30 8.13
C ALA A 391 2.24 -5.75 9.51
N SER A 392 2.10 -4.44 9.70
CA SER A 392 2.50 -3.73 10.92
C SER A 392 1.37 -2.87 11.48
N ASP A 393 1.00 -3.11 12.73
CA ASP A 393 -0.02 -2.38 13.46
C ASP A 393 0.52 -1.10 14.10
N GLY A 394 -0.35 -0.11 14.22
CA GLY A 394 -0.10 1.05 15.08
C GLY A 394 0.99 2.04 14.58
N GLY A 395 1.43 1.89 13.32
CA GLY A 395 2.35 2.80 12.63
C GLY A 395 3.82 2.37 12.72
N ILE A 396 4.60 2.69 11.66
CA ILE A 396 5.97 2.20 11.45
C ILE A 396 7.10 3.12 11.96
N ASN A 397 6.77 4.25 12.60
CA ASN A 397 7.74 5.24 13.06
C ASN A 397 7.45 5.68 14.49
N GLU A 398 8.42 5.50 15.39
CA GLU A 398 8.45 6.21 16.68
C GLU A 398 9.12 7.58 16.51
N GLY A 399 8.43 8.50 15.83
CA GLY A 399 8.97 9.78 15.38
C GLY A 399 9.20 10.85 16.47
N THR A 400 9.11 10.50 17.76
CA THR A 400 9.33 11.42 18.89
C THR A 400 10.81 11.70 19.15
N LEU A 401 11.66 10.67 19.17
CA LEU A 401 13.10 10.78 19.47
C LEU A 401 13.96 10.42 18.25
N SER A 402 15.12 11.06 18.02
CA SER A 402 15.92 10.77 16.80
C SER A 402 16.60 9.41 16.83
N ILE A 403 16.70 8.79 18.01
CA ILE A 403 17.26 7.46 18.25
C ILE A 403 16.22 6.65 19.01
N THR A 404 15.73 5.58 18.40
CA THR A 404 14.73 4.67 19.00
C THR A 404 15.13 3.21 18.86
N ALA A 405 16.43 2.90 18.89
CA ALA A 405 16.99 1.58 18.56
C ALA A 405 16.34 0.40 19.32
N GLN A 406 15.78 0.65 20.50
CA GLN A 406 15.10 -0.35 21.33
C GLN A 406 13.76 -0.85 20.77
N VAL A 407 13.10 -0.11 19.87
CA VAL A 407 11.79 -0.53 19.33
C VAL A 407 11.97 -1.57 18.22
N ARG A 408 11.00 -2.49 18.08
CA ARG A 408 11.08 -3.63 17.15
C ARG A 408 9.82 -3.71 16.30
N ILE A 409 9.99 -4.03 15.01
CA ILE A 409 8.85 -4.33 14.12
C ILE A 409 8.14 -5.61 14.56
N GLU A 410 8.89 -6.62 15.02
CA GLU A 410 8.33 -7.90 15.53
C GLU A 410 7.26 -7.68 16.62
N ASP A 411 7.42 -6.62 17.43
CA ASP A 411 6.47 -6.27 18.49
C ASP A 411 5.13 -5.74 17.95
N VAL A 412 5.02 -5.43 16.66
CA VAL A 412 3.81 -4.82 16.05
C VAL A 412 3.33 -5.53 14.80
N LEU A 413 3.83 -6.73 14.50
CA LEU A 413 3.33 -7.50 13.36
C LEU A 413 1.85 -7.92 13.55
N HIS A 414 1.14 -8.09 12.43
CA HIS A 414 -0.18 -8.74 12.39
C HIS A 414 -0.37 -9.55 11.11
N GLY A 415 -1.02 -10.71 11.22
CA GLY A 415 -1.05 -11.72 10.15
C GLY A 415 -2.28 -11.75 9.26
N ASP A 416 -3.27 -10.92 9.56
CA ASP A 416 -4.47 -10.69 8.75
C ASP A 416 -4.33 -9.47 7.80
N ASP A 417 -3.12 -8.95 7.59
CA ASP A 417 -2.89 -7.88 6.61
C ASP A 417 -3.09 -8.38 5.17
N LEU A 418 -4.06 -7.81 4.45
CA LEU A 418 -4.36 -8.14 3.05
C LEU A 418 -3.16 -7.96 2.11
N THR A 419 -2.19 -7.10 2.46
CA THR A 419 -0.98 -6.93 1.67
C THR A 419 -0.15 -8.21 1.61
N LEU A 420 -0.23 -9.12 2.61
CA LEU A 420 0.43 -10.44 2.58
C LEU A 420 -0.11 -11.30 1.43
N TYR A 421 -1.43 -11.47 1.37
CA TYR A 421 -2.10 -12.23 0.31
C TYR A 421 -1.84 -11.61 -1.08
N ARG A 422 -1.94 -10.28 -1.17
CA ARG A 422 -1.71 -9.55 -2.42
C ARG A 422 -0.26 -9.66 -2.91
N ALA A 423 0.72 -9.62 -2.00
CA ALA A 423 2.13 -9.82 -2.30
C ALA A 423 2.42 -11.26 -2.75
N ALA A 424 1.84 -12.25 -2.08
CA ALA A 424 1.90 -13.65 -2.51
C ALA A 424 1.32 -13.83 -3.93
N ALA A 425 0.25 -13.11 -4.27
CA ALA A 425 -0.30 -13.09 -5.64
C ALA A 425 0.62 -12.48 -6.71
N GLY A 426 1.67 -11.76 -6.29
CA GLY A 426 2.75 -11.27 -7.13
C GLY A 426 4.00 -12.15 -7.14
N GLY A 427 3.98 -13.31 -6.44
CA GLY A 427 5.12 -14.22 -6.33
C GLY A 427 6.11 -13.88 -5.22
N VAL A 428 5.77 -12.93 -4.34
CA VAL A 428 6.60 -12.58 -3.19
C VAL A 428 6.38 -13.60 -2.08
N THR A 429 7.47 -14.15 -1.55
CA THR A 429 7.43 -15.13 -0.45
C THR A 429 8.00 -14.56 0.84
N THR A 430 8.87 -13.55 0.74
CA THR A 430 9.61 -13.01 1.88
C THR A 430 9.70 -11.49 1.79
N ALA A 431 9.58 -10.79 2.92
CA ALA A 431 9.82 -9.36 2.99
C ALA A 431 10.61 -8.99 4.24
N ASN A 432 11.47 -7.98 4.12
CA ASN A 432 12.14 -7.32 5.23
C ASN A 432 11.35 -6.07 5.63
N VAL A 433 10.63 -6.16 6.75
CA VAL A 433 9.79 -5.09 7.26
C VAL A 433 10.63 -4.19 8.16
N LEU A 434 10.75 -2.93 7.75
CA LEU A 434 11.59 -1.93 8.39
C LEU A 434 10.75 -0.84 9.02
N HIS A 435 11.36 -0.12 9.97
CA HIS A 435 10.86 1.18 10.36
C HIS A 435 10.90 2.15 9.17
N GLY A 436 10.07 3.19 9.23
CA GLY A 436 10.14 4.27 8.25
C GLY A 436 11.40 5.14 8.41
N SER A 437 11.43 6.27 7.72
CA SER A 437 12.59 7.17 7.64
C SER A 437 12.48 8.43 8.50
N ALA A 438 11.65 8.40 9.55
CA ALA A 438 11.47 9.58 10.40
C ALA A 438 12.70 9.89 11.27
N ASN A 439 13.43 8.86 11.72
CA ASN A 439 14.47 8.90 12.75
C ASN A 439 15.87 8.71 12.15
N THR A 440 16.90 9.35 12.72
CA THR A 440 18.29 9.07 12.30
C THR A 440 18.65 7.61 12.55
N ILE A 441 18.29 7.09 13.72
CA ILE A 441 18.34 5.68 14.06
C ILE A 441 16.92 5.30 14.49
N GLY A 442 16.22 4.58 13.63
CA GLY A 442 14.87 4.10 13.84
C GLY A 442 14.85 2.96 14.84
N GLY A 443 14.51 1.76 14.40
CA GLY A 443 14.42 0.58 15.25
C GLY A 443 14.73 -0.70 14.48
N GLN A 444 14.57 -1.83 15.19
CA GLN A 444 14.91 -3.15 14.69
C GLN A 444 13.88 -3.65 13.66
N ARG A 445 14.37 -4.32 12.61
CA ARG A 445 13.57 -4.88 11.50
C ARG A 445 12.95 -6.24 11.86
N ALA A 446 12.04 -6.74 11.04
CA ALA A 446 11.58 -8.13 11.05
C ALA A 446 11.65 -8.73 9.64
N ILE A 447 12.05 -9.99 9.49
CA ILE A 447 11.89 -10.72 8.22
C ILE A 447 10.63 -11.58 8.33
N ILE A 448 9.70 -11.43 7.39
CA ILE A 448 8.43 -12.14 7.39
C ILE A 448 8.19 -12.92 6.11
N GLN A 449 7.27 -13.87 6.18
CA GLN A 449 6.79 -14.73 5.10
C GLN A 449 5.35 -14.34 4.74
N MET A 450 5.00 -14.39 3.45
CA MET A 450 3.68 -13.96 2.95
C MET A 450 2.57 -14.99 3.25
N LYS A 451 2.40 -15.36 4.51
CA LYS A 451 1.36 -16.29 4.99
C LYS A 451 0.18 -15.47 5.53
N TYR A 452 -0.87 -15.32 4.74
CA TYR A 452 -2.06 -14.58 5.17
C TYR A 452 -2.93 -15.42 6.11
N GLY A 453 -3.47 -14.78 7.16
CA GLY A 453 -4.45 -15.36 8.07
C GLY A 453 -3.86 -16.26 9.17
N VAL A 454 -2.53 -16.31 9.31
CA VAL A 454 -1.85 -16.99 10.42
C VAL A 454 -1.44 -15.97 11.49
N PRO A 455 -1.22 -16.38 12.74
CA PRO A 455 -0.68 -15.50 13.78
C PRO A 455 0.63 -14.82 13.40
N ALA A 456 0.85 -13.58 13.85
CA ALA A 456 2.04 -12.78 13.55
C ALA A 456 3.36 -13.48 13.87
N THR A 457 3.39 -14.34 14.89
CA THR A 457 4.56 -15.14 15.28
C THR A 457 4.93 -16.18 14.23
N GLU A 458 3.97 -16.67 13.44
CA GLU A 458 4.18 -17.67 12.38
C GLU A 458 4.56 -17.05 11.02
N LEU A 459 4.48 -15.71 10.92
CA LEU A 459 5.00 -14.95 9.78
C LEU A 459 6.53 -14.88 9.81
N GLN A 460 7.13 -14.83 10.99
CA GLN A 460 8.54 -14.53 11.14
C GLN A 460 9.40 -15.62 10.50
N PHE A 461 10.51 -15.20 9.89
CA PHE A 461 11.51 -16.12 9.40
C PHE A 461 12.31 -16.66 10.59
N ASP A 462 12.67 -17.94 10.61
CA ASP A 462 13.46 -18.49 11.73
C ASP A 462 14.96 -18.21 11.52
N ASP A 463 15.72 -18.03 12.60
CA ASP A 463 17.20 -17.98 12.59
C ASP A 463 17.83 -16.99 11.59
N TYR A 464 17.43 -15.71 11.65
CA TYR A 464 18.05 -14.61 10.89
C TYR A 464 18.77 -13.59 11.79
N PRO A 465 19.81 -12.90 11.28
CA PRO A 465 20.51 -11.88 12.04
C PRO A 465 19.63 -10.64 12.21
N ARG A 466 19.61 -10.12 13.43
CA ARG A 466 18.94 -8.86 13.74
C ARG A 466 19.46 -7.75 12.82
N GLY A 467 18.60 -6.79 12.49
CA GLY A 467 19.03 -5.59 11.79
C GLY A 467 18.24 -4.37 12.23
N ILE A 468 18.76 -3.20 11.89
CA ILE A 468 18.25 -1.92 12.37
C ILE A 468 18.17 -0.90 11.24
N LYS A 469 17.08 -0.11 11.24
CA LYS A 469 16.88 0.95 10.25
C LYS A 469 17.57 2.25 10.69
N PHE A 470 18.40 2.80 9.83
CA PHE A 470 18.91 4.16 9.86
C PHE A 470 18.18 5.00 8.80
N ALA A 471 18.16 6.32 8.96
CA ALA A 471 17.73 7.22 7.89
C ALA A 471 18.51 8.53 7.86
N LEU A 472 18.74 9.00 6.64
CA LEU A 472 19.46 10.22 6.29
C LEU A 472 18.52 11.22 5.58
N GLY A 473 19.06 12.39 5.24
CA GLY A 473 18.44 13.32 4.28
C GLY A 473 17.23 14.11 4.79
N GLU A 474 16.39 14.54 3.85
CA GLU A 474 15.28 15.47 4.09
C GLU A 474 14.26 14.91 5.08
N ASN A 475 13.99 13.61 5.02
CA ASN A 475 12.97 12.95 5.85
C ASN A 475 13.21 13.15 7.35
N VAL A 476 14.48 13.10 7.76
CA VAL A 476 14.89 13.34 9.14
C VAL A 476 15.06 14.84 9.41
N THR A 477 15.72 15.59 8.52
CA THR A 477 16.07 17.02 8.77
C THR A 477 14.90 18.00 8.68
N ARG A 478 13.78 17.63 8.02
CA ARG A 478 12.61 18.52 7.86
C ARG A 478 11.86 18.82 9.17
N ARG A 479 12.05 18.01 10.22
CA ARG A 479 11.29 18.10 11.48
C ARG A 479 11.86 19.14 12.43
N ARG A 480 11.34 20.37 12.37
CA ARG A 480 11.83 21.53 13.14
C ARG A 480 11.65 21.45 14.67
N ASN A 481 10.84 20.52 15.19
CA ASN A 481 10.54 20.39 16.61
C ASN A 481 11.50 19.48 17.40
N ARG A 482 12.53 18.90 16.75
CA ARG A 482 13.53 18.05 17.42
C ARG A 482 14.91 18.15 16.76
N PHE A 483 15.97 17.77 17.46
CA PHE A 483 17.30 17.59 16.87
C PHE A 483 17.41 16.21 16.21
N PRO A 484 17.98 16.07 15.00
CA PRO A 484 18.69 17.07 14.19
C PRO A 484 17.84 17.70 13.07
N ASN A 485 18.21 18.92 12.67
CA ASN A 485 17.55 19.71 11.61
C ASN A 485 18.43 19.95 10.37
N THR A 486 19.61 19.31 10.33
CA THR A 486 20.63 19.45 9.27
C THR A 486 21.37 18.13 9.07
N ARG A 487 21.99 17.92 7.90
CA ARG A 487 22.82 16.72 7.62
C ARG A 487 24.02 16.61 8.55
N MET A 488 24.67 17.74 8.90
CA MET A 488 25.71 17.78 9.95
C MET A 488 25.19 17.28 11.30
N GLY A 489 23.95 17.64 11.65
CA GLY A 489 23.31 17.16 12.86
C GLY A 489 23.06 15.65 12.83
N GLN A 490 22.76 15.07 11.67
CA GLN A 490 22.58 13.61 11.53
C GLN A 490 23.88 12.85 11.79
N GLU A 491 24.99 13.26 11.18
CA GLU A 491 26.30 12.66 11.46
C GLU A 491 26.60 12.73 12.98
N ALA A 492 26.38 13.88 13.59
CA ALA A 492 26.60 14.06 15.03
C ALA A 492 25.71 13.14 15.89
N VAL A 493 24.47 12.88 15.48
CA VAL A 493 23.59 11.91 16.18
C VAL A 493 24.16 10.50 16.11
N ILE A 494 24.56 10.04 14.92
CA ILE A 494 25.11 8.69 14.71
C ILE A 494 26.39 8.53 15.51
N ARG A 495 27.33 9.46 15.35
CA ARG A 495 28.62 9.46 16.05
C ARG A 495 28.45 9.41 17.56
N ARG A 496 27.59 10.25 18.13
CA ARG A 496 27.31 10.25 19.58
C ARG A 496 26.68 8.94 20.04
N ALA A 497 25.73 8.40 19.29
CA ALA A 497 25.06 7.15 19.63
C ALA A 497 26.05 5.97 19.69
N LEU A 498 26.95 5.87 18.71
CA LEU A 498 27.96 4.80 18.67
C LEU A 498 29.05 5.00 19.73
N THR A 499 29.41 6.24 20.07
CA THR A 499 30.29 6.51 21.23
C THR A 499 29.62 6.11 22.56
N GLU A 500 28.34 6.44 22.76
CA GLU A 500 27.59 5.99 23.94
C GLU A 500 27.55 4.46 24.04
N ALA A 501 27.40 3.77 22.90
CA ALA A 501 27.43 2.31 22.85
C ALA A 501 28.79 1.71 23.21
N GLN A 502 29.91 2.31 22.78
CA GLN A 502 31.25 1.90 23.20
C GLN A 502 31.45 2.04 24.72
N VAL A 503 30.98 3.15 25.30
CA VAL A 503 31.03 3.37 26.75
C VAL A 503 30.17 2.33 27.48
N TYR A 504 28.98 2.04 26.96
CA TYR A 504 28.10 1.03 27.51
C TYR A 504 28.74 -0.37 27.49
N GLN A 505 29.34 -0.77 26.36
CA GLN A 505 30.04 -2.05 26.24
C GLN A 505 31.19 -2.15 27.24
N ALA A 506 32.01 -1.10 27.37
CA ALA A 506 33.12 -1.08 28.32
C ALA A 506 32.65 -1.25 29.77
N GLN A 507 31.50 -0.67 30.16
CA GLN A 507 30.92 -0.85 31.49
C GLN A 507 30.53 -2.31 31.78
N TRP A 508 29.99 -3.00 30.78
CA TRP A 508 29.66 -4.42 30.90
C TRP A 508 30.91 -5.30 30.92
N ASP A 509 31.90 -5.02 30.08
CA ASP A 509 33.18 -5.74 30.05
C ASP A 509 33.90 -5.64 31.40
N ASP A 510 33.92 -4.44 32.00
CA ASP A 510 34.48 -4.19 33.34
C ASP A 510 33.71 -4.96 34.42
N TYR A 511 32.37 -4.95 34.36
CA TYR A 511 31.53 -5.70 35.28
C TYR A 511 31.80 -7.21 35.20
N GLU A 512 31.85 -7.78 33.99
CA GLU A 512 32.14 -9.19 33.80
C GLU A 512 33.54 -9.57 34.30
N ALA A 513 34.52 -8.67 34.11
CA ALA A 513 35.86 -8.85 34.65
C ALA A 513 35.88 -8.82 36.19
N GLU A 514 35.14 -7.91 36.83
CA GLU A 514 34.99 -7.84 38.29
C GLU A 514 34.30 -9.09 38.83
N VAL A 515 33.21 -9.54 38.21
CA VAL A 515 32.49 -10.76 38.60
C VAL A 515 33.39 -11.99 38.56
N ARG A 516 34.28 -12.09 37.57
CA ARG A 516 35.25 -13.20 37.49
C ARG A 516 36.30 -13.18 38.61
N GLN A 517 36.51 -12.05 39.28
CA GLN A 517 37.54 -11.86 40.30
C GLN A 517 36.97 -11.72 41.72
N ALA A 518 35.68 -11.41 41.86
CA ALA A 518 35.07 -11.09 43.15
C ALA A 518 34.59 -12.33 43.90
N ASP A 519 34.96 -12.44 45.18
CA ASP A 519 34.39 -13.43 46.12
C ASP A 519 33.00 -13.02 46.67
N ARG A 520 32.44 -11.92 46.15
CA ARG A 520 31.14 -11.36 46.56
C ARG A 520 30.28 -11.06 45.35
N ARG A 521 28.97 -10.99 45.55
CA ARG A 521 28.03 -10.56 44.52
C ARG A 521 28.28 -9.09 44.17
N VAL A 522 28.48 -8.81 42.88
CA VAL A 522 28.69 -7.47 42.33
C VAL A 522 27.40 -7.02 41.66
N ALA A 523 27.01 -5.76 41.89
CA ALA A 523 25.83 -5.20 41.25
C ALA A 523 26.08 -5.03 39.74
N PRO A 524 25.22 -5.58 38.85
CA PRO A 524 25.37 -5.38 37.41
C PRO A 524 25.12 -3.92 37.02
N PRO A 525 25.68 -3.45 35.89
CA PRO A 525 25.20 -2.21 35.25
C PRO A 525 23.71 -2.31 34.90
N ARG A 526 23.04 -1.15 34.75
CA ARG A 526 21.66 -1.11 34.26
C ARG A 526 21.62 -1.57 32.80
N ARG A 527 20.73 -2.51 32.50
CA ARG A 527 20.39 -2.86 31.11
C ARG A 527 19.66 -1.70 30.44
N ASP A 528 20.13 -1.24 29.30
CA ASP A 528 19.50 -0.18 28.51
C ASP A 528 19.30 -0.70 27.10
N LEU A 529 18.06 -1.04 26.74
CA LEU A 529 17.74 -1.71 25.48
C LEU A 529 18.18 -0.89 24.26
N ARG A 530 18.21 0.45 24.37
CA ARG A 530 18.69 1.32 23.29
C ARG A 530 20.19 1.15 23.13
N LEU A 531 20.95 1.26 24.22
CA LEU A 531 22.40 1.14 24.19
C LEU A 531 22.87 -0.29 23.88
N GLU A 532 22.19 -1.33 24.39
CA GLU A 532 22.44 -2.74 24.04
C GLU A 532 22.29 -2.96 22.54
N THR A 533 21.22 -2.43 21.94
CA THR A 533 21.01 -2.54 20.50
C THR A 533 22.11 -1.81 19.73
N LEU A 534 22.51 -0.61 20.16
CA LEU A 534 23.59 0.13 19.52
C LEU A 534 24.95 -0.57 19.66
N ALA A 535 25.23 -1.21 20.80
CA ALA A 535 26.44 -2.01 21.02
C ALA A 535 26.45 -3.26 20.13
N GLY A 536 25.29 -3.88 19.88
CA GLY A 536 25.12 -4.97 18.92
C GLY A 536 25.49 -4.60 17.48
N ILE A 537 25.43 -3.31 17.10
CA ILE A 537 25.92 -2.83 15.80
C ILE A 537 27.45 -2.89 15.76
N LEU A 538 28.11 -2.47 16.84
CA LEU A 538 29.57 -2.44 16.94
C LEU A 538 30.18 -3.84 16.90
N SER A 539 29.50 -4.85 17.46
CA SER A 539 29.92 -6.25 17.43
C SER A 539 29.62 -6.96 16.11
N GLY A 540 28.82 -6.35 15.23
CA GLY A 540 28.35 -6.97 13.98
C GLY A 540 27.20 -7.97 14.16
N GLU A 541 26.60 -8.02 15.36
CA GLU A 541 25.41 -8.84 15.65
C GLU A 541 24.15 -8.25 14.99
N ILE A 542 24.08 -6.91 14.89
CA ILE A 542 22.96 -6.18 14.29
C ILE A 542 23.41 -5.49 13.00
N LEU A 543 22.78 -5.87 11.89
CA LEU A 543 23.08 -5.32 10.57
C LEU A 543 22.42 -3.96 10.36
N VAL A 544 23.13 -3.02 9.71
CA VAL A 544 22.59 -1.69 9.44
C VAL A 544 21.90 -1.68 8.07
N HIS A 545 20.64 -1.24 8.04
CA HIS A 545 19.91 -0.90 6.82
C HIS A 545 19.67 0.61 6.83
N SER A 546 20.25 1.37 5.90
CA SER A 546 20.21 2.82 5.97
C SER A 546 19.51 3.47 4.79
N HIS A 547 18.37 4.11 5.06
CA HIS A 547 17.74 5.00 4.10
C HIS A 547 18.65 6.20 3.82
N GLY A 548 18.96 6.43 2.56
CA GLY A 548 19.56 7.67 2.07
C GLY A 548 19.28 7.83 0.59
N TYR A 549 19.32 9.05 0.08
CA TYR A 549 19.08 9.31 -1.33
C TYR A 549 20.33 9.85 -2.01
N ASN A 550 20.90 10.93 -1.46
CA ASN A 550 21.99 11.66 -2.10
C ASN A 550 23.35 11.02 -1.86
N ALA A 551 24.27 11.20 -2.81
CA ALA A 551 25.61 10.63 -2.71
C ALA A 551 26.44 11.19 -1.55
N ASP A 552 26.24 12.47 -1.18
CA ASP A 552 27.00 13.14 -0.11
C ASP A 552 26.67 12.58 1.28
N GLU A 553 25.38 12.38 1.58
CA GLU A 553 24.95 11.79 2.85
C GLU A 553 25.28 10.29 2.94
N LEU A 554 25.18 9.56 1.83
CA LEU A 554 25.60 8.16 1.76
C LEU A 554 27.10 8.05 2.05
N PHE A 555 27.93 8.88 1.39
CA PHE A 555 29.38 8.90 1.62
C PHE A 555 29.75 9.26 3.06
N MET A 556 29.08 10.26 3.65
CA MET A 556 29.25 10.61 5.07
C MET A 556 28.97 9.41 5.99
N LEU A 557 27.91 8.64 5.73
CA LEU A 557 27.59 7.47 6.52
C LEU A 557 28.69 6.39 6.42
N LEU A 558 29.19 6.11 5.21
CA LEU A 558 30.29 5.16 5.02
C LEU A 558 31.50 5.54 5.87
N GLN A 559 31.93 6.81 5.80
CA GLN A 559 33.07 7.30 6.59
C GLN A 559 32.80 7.19 8.09
N THR A 560 31.62 7.61 8.54
CA THR A 560 31.25 7.57 9.96
C THR A 560 31.23 6.15 10.49
N LEU A 561 30.65 5.19 9.76
CA LEU A 561 30.60 3.79 10.19
C LEU A 561 31.98 3.12 10.18
N GLU A 562 32.83 3.45 9.20
CA GLU A 562 34.21 2.95 9.14
C GLU A 562 35.03 3.35 10.37
N GLU A 563 34.85 4.56 10.89
CA GLU A 563 35.52 5.02 12.11
C GLU A 563 35.21 4.17 13.35
N PHE A 564 34.03 3.53 13.37
CA PHE A 564 33.60 2.62 14.45
C PHE A 564 33.80 1.13 14.09
N GLY A 565 34.42 0.83 12.94
CA GLY A 565 34.64 -0.55 12.48
C GLY A 565 33.39 -1.26 11.96
N VAL A 566 32.30 -0.54 11.74
CA VAL A 566 31.03 -1.09 11.25
C VAL A 566 31.08 -1.15 9.72
N ARG A 567 31.02 -2.35 9.15
CA ARG A 567 31.08 -2.56 7.69
C ARG A 567 29.90 -3.35 7.11
N GLU A 568 28.97 -3.77 7.96
CA GLU A 568 27.76 -4.50 7.58
C GLU A 568 26.62 -3.52 7.32
N LEU A 569 26.44 -3.15 6.05
CA LEU A 569 25.54 -2.11 5.63
C LEU A 569 24.81 -2.48 4.33
N THR A 570 23.49 -2.34 4.34
CA THR A 570 22.65 -2.23 3.15
C THR A 570 22.20 -0.79 3.01
N LEU A 571 22.46 -0.18 1.85
CA LEU A 571 21.98 1.17 1.54
C LEU A 571 20.58 1.07 0.93
N GLU A 572 19.62 1.73 1.56
CA GLU A 572 18.20 1.68 1.22
C GLU A 572 17.78 2.93 0.43
N HIS A 573 17.00 2.70 -0.63
CA HIS A 573 16.67 3.59 -1.75
C HIS A 573 17.88 4.07 -2.55
N ALA A 574 18.84 4.72 -1.89
CA ALA A 574 20.18 5.04 -2.38
C ALA A 574 20.19 5.51 -3.85
N LEU A 575 19.31 6.47 -4.18
CA LEU A 575 18.98 6.82 -5.56
C LEU A 575 20.17 7.43 -6.32
N GLU A 576 21.13 8.01 -5.59
CA GLU A 576 22.39 8.52 -6.15
C GLU A 576 23.60 7.63 -5.86
N ALA A 577 23.41 6.38 -5.42
CA ALA A 577 24.51 5.45 -5.15
C ALA A 577 25.44 5.30 -6.35
N TYR A 578 24.91 5.32 -7.57
CA TYR A 578 25.69 5.30 -8.81
C TYR A 578 26.76 6.39 -8.90
N LYS A 579 26.58 7.53 -8.21
CA LYS A 579 27.56 8.61 -8.22
C LYS A 579 28.83 8.24 -7.46
N ILE A 580 28.75 7.35 -6.47
CA ILE A 580 29.84 6.92 -5.57
C ILE A 580 29.96 5.38 -5.52
N ALA A 581 29.62 4.71 -6.62
CA ALA A 581 29.61 3.26 -6.70
C ALA A 581 30.97 2.62 -6.30
N PRO A 582 32.14 3.14 -6.73
CA PRO A 582 33.43 2.59 -6.31
C PRO A 582 33.64 2.63 -4.79
N GLU A 583 33.24 3.71 -4.13
CA GLU A 583 33.37 3.88 -2.68
C GLU A 583 32.46 2.92 -1.92
N ILE A 584 31.22 2.74 -2.39
CA ILE A 584 30.28 1.77 -1.84
C ILE A 584 30.85 0.35 -1.94
N VAL A 585 31.37 -0.03 -3.12
CA VAL A 585 31.98 -1.34 -3.35
C VAL A 585 33.22 -1.55 -2.48
N ALA A 586 34.07 -0.53 -2.34
CA ALA A 586 35.26 -0.60 -1.49
C ALA A 586 34.93 -0.73 0.00
N PHE A 587 33.81 -0.16 0.46
CA PHE A 587 33.38 -0.23 1.86
C PHE A 587 32.80 -1.60 2.24
N GLY A 588 32.00 -2.19 1.34
CA GLY A 588 31.20 -3.38 1.67
C GLY A 588 32.00 -4.68 1.75
N ASN A 589 32.14 -5.25 2.94
CA ASN A 589 32.87 -6.50 3.17
C ASN A 589 32.31 -7.75 2.47
N ARG A 590 31.01 -7.77 2.14
CA ARG A 590 30.30 -8.91 1.49
C ARG A 590 29.67 -8.56 0.14
N GLY A 591 30.19 -7.55 -0.56
CA GLY A 591 29.77 -7.22 -1.93
C GLY A 591 28.77 -6.07 -2.05
N ALA A 592 28.83 -5.12 -1.11
CA ALA A 592 28.15 -3.81 -1.11
C ALA A 592 26.73 -3.80 -1.70
N PHE A 593 25.72 -3.83 -0.83
CA PHE A 593 24.32 -3.94 -1.21
C PHE A 593 23.65 -2.56 -1.32
N VAL A 594 23.02 -2.32 -2.47
CA VAL A 594 22.27 -1.10 -2.78
C VAL A 594 20.85 -1.48 -3.17
N SER A 595 19.91 -1.26 -2.26
CA SER A 595 18.47 -1.45 -2.45
C SER A 595 17.87 -0.16 -2.99
N THR A 596 17.23 -0.20 -4.16
CA THR A 596 16.77 1.00 -4.87
C THR A 596 15.43 0.82 -5.56
N PHE A 597 14.83 1.92 -6.03
CA PHE A 597 13.67 1.88 -6.89
C PHE A 597 14.09 1.63 -8.33
N ALA A 598 13.29 0.89 -9.10
CA ALA A 598 13.57 0.66 -10.51
C ALA A 598 13.66 1.96 -11.29
N ASP A 599 12.81 2.95 -10.96
CA ASP A 599 12.75 4.17 -11.73
C ASP A 599 12.18 5.42 -11.00
N ASN A 600 11.59 5.33 -9.80
CA ASN A 600 10.98 6.49 -9.11
C ASN A 600 11.94 7.69 -8.99
N TRP A 601 11.46 8.89 -9.34
CA TRP A 601 12.27 10.10 -9.37
C TRP A 601 11.41 11.37 -9.30
N ALA A 602 12.05 12.52 -9.07
CA ALA A 602 11.47 13.86 -9.08
C ALA A 602 10.30 14.12 -8.11
N TYR A 603 10.09 13.27 -7.11
CA TYR A 603 9.08 13.50 -6.06
C TYR A 603 9.62 14.33 -4.88
N LYS A 604 10.95 14.54 -4.82
CA LYS A 604 11.67 15.40 -3.87
C LYS A 604 12.94 15.94 -4.51
N ILE A 605 13.57 16.95 -3.89
CA ILE A 605 14.85 17.46 -4.38
C ILE A 605 15.96 16.40 -4.26
N GLU A 606 16.02 15.64 -3.16
CA GLU A 606 16.92 14.48 -3.00
C GLU A 606 16.63 13.30 -3.97
N ALA A 607 15.49 13.30 -4.67
CA ALA A 607 15.14 12.27 -5.65
C ALA A 607 15.16 12.78 -7.11
N TYR A 608 15.60 14.02 -7.34
CA TYR A 608 15.54 14.66 -8.66
C TYR A 608 16.63 14.15 -9.63
N ASP A 609 17.74 13.64 -9.09
CA ASP A 609 18.86 13.03 -9.84
C ASP A 609 18.79 11.50 -9.83
N ALA A 610 17.70 10.91 -9.33
CA ALA A 610 17.48 9.47 -9.40
C ALA A 610 17.35 9.02 -10.85
N ILE A 611 18.11 7.99 -11.25
CA ILE A 611 18.10 7.46 -12.62
C ILE A 611 17.84 5.95 -12.62
N PRO A 612 17.09 5.41 -13.61
CA PRO A 612 16.85 3.98 -13.71
C PRO A 612 18.11 3.16 -14.06
N TYR A 613 19.21 3.83 -14.42
CA TYR A 613 20.52 3.22 -14.65
C TYR A 613 21.32 2.98 -13.35
N ASN A 614 20.78 3.37 -12.17
CA ASN A 614 21.47 3.21 -10.88
C ASN A 614 21.89 1.75 -10.66
N VAL A 615 20.95 0.81 -10.86
CA VAL A 615 21.19 -0.64 -10.76
C VAL A 615 22.32 -1.11 -11.67
N ALA A 616 22.35 -0.63 -12.91
CA ALA A 616 23.38 -1.01 -13.88
C ALA A 616 24.77 -0.52 -13.49
N LEU A 617 24.90 0.73 -13.06
CA LEU A 617 26.18 1.30 -12.64
C LEU A 617 26.71 0.64 -11.36
N ILE A 618 25.84 0.32 -10.40
CA ILE A 618 26.25 -0.45 -9.20
C ILE A 618 26.73 -1.85 -9.60
N THR A 619 26.01 -2.53 -10.49
CA THR A 619 26.38 -3.86 -10.98
C THR A 619 27.70 -3.82 -11.74
N GLU A 620 27.90 -2.83 -12.61
CA GLU A 620 29.14 -2.61 -13.38
C GLU A 620 30.34 -2.34 -12.48
N ALA A 621 30.15 -1.59 -11.39
CA ALA A 621 31.18 -1.33 -10.38
C ALA A 621 31.54 -2.57 -9.52
N GLY A 622 30.79 -3.67 -9.64
CA GLY A 622 30.99 -4.91 -8.86
C GLY A 622 30.19 -4.98 -7.55
N GLY A 623 29.24 -4.06 -7.34
CA GLY A 623 28.28 -4.10 -6.23
C GLY A 623 27.05 -4.94 -6.54
N ARG A 624 26.19 -5.12 -5.55
CA ARG A 624 24.93 -5.88 -5.68
C ARG A 624 23.73 -4.95 -5.53
N ALA A 625 23.04 -4.73 -6.63
CA ALA A 625 21.82 -3.95 -6.65
C ALA A 625 20.59 -4.83 -6.32
N ILE A 626 19.65 -4.25 -5.58
CA ILE A 626 18.39 -4.85 -5.16
C ILE A 626 17.26 -3.90 -5.57
N LEU A 627 16.12 -4.44 -6.01
CA LEU A 627 14.92 -3.65 -6.24
C LEU A 627 13.96 -3.86 -5.07
N ASN A 628 13.55 -2.77 -4.42
CA ASN A 628 12.57 -2.80 -3.33
C ASN A 628 11.26 -2.10 -3.70
N SER A 629 10.21 -2.44 -2.96
CA SER A 629 8.88 -1.90 -3.21
C SER A 629 8.61 -0.58 -2.47
N ASP A 630 9.02 -0.49 -1.20
CA ASP A 630 8.61 0.53 -0.22
C ASP A 630 7.07 0.74 -0.22
N SER A 631 6.30 -0.29 -0.58
CA SER A 631 4.87 -0.16 -0.87
C SER A 631 4.15 -1.50 -0.89
N GLY A 632 3.08 -1.62 -0.09
CA GLY A 632 2.17 -2.76 -0.10
C GLY A 632 1.41 -3.02 -1.41
N GLU A 633 1.54 -2.12 -2.40
CA GLU A 633 1.02 -2.34 -3.75
C GLU A 633 2.13 -2.65 -4.77
N ARG A 634 3.26 -1.91 -4.75
CA ARG A 634 4.35 -2.18 -5.70
C ARG A 634 4.99 -3.56 -5.49
N VAL A 635 4.96 -4.08 -4.26
CA VAL A 635 5.48 -5.41 -3.88
C VAL A 635 4.99 -6.51 -4.83
N ARG A 636 3.75 -6.39 -5.34
CA ARG A 636 3.08 -7.38 -6.18
C ARG A 636 3.63 -7.47 -7.61
N ARG A 637 4.52 -6.56 -7.99
CA ARG A 637 4.99 -6.38 -9.37
C ARG A 637 6.49 -6.08 -9.46
N LEU A 638 7.26 -6.53 -8.47
CA LEU A 638 8.73 -6.42 -8.48
C LEU A 638 9.38 -7.11 -9.69
N TYR A 639 8.76 -8.17 -10.24
CA TYR A 639 9.22 -8.81 -11.48
C TYR A 639 9.10 -7.89 -12.71
N THR A 640 8.06 -7.05 -12.78
CA THR A 640 7.92 -6.03 -13.83
C THR A 640 8.95 -4.93 -13.67
N ASP A 641 9.25 -4.53 -12.42
CA ASP A 641 10.30 -3.57 -12.13
C ASP A 641 11.70 -4.13 -12.44
N ALA A 642 11.94 -5.43 -12.22
CA ALA A 642 13.14 -6.14 -12.66
C ALA A 642 13.28 -6.17 -14.19
N ALA A 643 12.17 -6.38 -14.92
CA ALA A 643 12.19 -6.38 -16.38
C ALA A 643 12.70 -5.06 -16.98
N LYS A 644 12.45 -3.94 -16.31
CA LYS A 644 12.98 -2.63 -16.71
C LYS A 644 14.52 -2.59 -16.66
N MET A 645 15.18 -3.39 -15.84
CA MET A 645 16.65 -3.40 -15.77
C MET A 645 17.29 -3.97 -17.04
N VAL A 646 16.55 -4.78 -17.80
CA VAL A 646 16.98 -5.22 -19.14
C VAL A 646 16.92 -4.05 -20.13
N ARG A 647 15.96 -3.14 -19.95
CA ARG A 647 15.83 -1.90 -20.72
C ARG A 647 16.93 -0.91 -20.35
N PHE A 648 17.11 -0.65 -19.06
CA PHE A 648 18.05 0.35 -18.55
C PHE A 648 19.41 -0.28 -18.23
N GLY A 649 20.44 0.10 -18.98
CA GLY A 649 21.81 -0.36 -18.76
C GLY A 649 22.10 -1.77 -19.26
N GLY A 650 21.11 -2.44 -19.88
CA GLY A 650 21.32 -3.66 -20.65
C GLY A 650 21.67 -4.89 -19.82
N LEU A 651 21.14 -5.00 -18.59
CA LEU A 651 21.35 -6.19 -17.76
C LEU A 651 20.85 -7.45 -18.49
N SER A 652 21.55 -8.56 -18.28
CA SER A 652 21.04 -9.88 -18.67
C SER A 652 19.76 -10.21 -17.89
N TYR A 653 18.93 -11.12 -18.44
CA TYR A 653 17.72 -11.58 -17.74
C TYR A 653 18.01 -12.16 -16.36
N ARG A 654 19.16 -12.84 -16.22
CA ARG A 654 19.62 -13.35 -14.94
C ARG A 654 19.92 -12.22 -13.95
N GLN A 655 20.73 -11.23 -14.34
CA GLN A 655 21.09 -10.11 -13.47
C GLN A 655 19.85 -9.32 -13.03
N ALA A 656 18.87 -9.14 -13.93
CA ALA A 656 17.59 -8.52 -13.58
C ALA A 656 16.82 -9.33 -12.53
N LEU A 657 16.75 -10.66 -12.64
CA LEU A 657 16.07 -11.50 -11.66
C LEU A 657 16.85 -11.62 -10.34
N GLU A 658 18.18 -11.52 -10.37
CA GLU A 658 19.02 -11.52 -9.16
C GLU A 658 18.68 -10.34 -8.23
N THR A 659 18.23 -9.19 -8.76
CA THR A 659 17.87 -8.02 -7.94
C THR A 659 16.64 -8.23 -7.05
N ILE A 660 15.87 -9.28 -7.28
CA ILE A 660 14.63 -9.61 -6.53
C ILE A 660 14.65 -11.03 -5.93
N THR A 661 15.79 -11.74 -6.03
CA THR A 661 15.96 -13.11 -5.52
C THR A 661 17.27 -13.26 -4.74
N VAL A 662 18.39 -13.51 -5.43
CA VAL A 662 19.68 -13.84 -4.80
C VAL A 662 20.27 -12.64 -4.04
N ASN A 663 20.26 -11.45 -4.63
CA ASN A 663 20.86 -10.26 -4.00
C ASN A 663 20.17 -9.88 -2.68
N PRO A 664 18.83 -9.78 -2.59
CA PRO A 664 18.17 -9.52 -1.32
C PRO A 664 18.36 -10.67 -0.31
N ALA A 665 18.35 -11.94 -0.74
CA ALA A 665 18.65 -13.05 0.17
C ALA A 665 20.03 -12.91 0.84
N MET A 666 21.04 -12.50 0.07
CA MET A 666 22.40 -12.27 0.57
C MET A 666 22.51 -11.06 1.49
N ALA A 667 21.83 -9.95 1.16
CA ALA A 667 21.81 -8.75 2.00
C ALA A 667 21.20 -9.03 3.37
N LEU A 668 20.14 -9.82 3.40
CA LEU A 668 19.42 -10.21 4.62
C LEU A 668 20.07 -11.38 5.36
N ARG A 669 21.10 -12.01 4.77
CA ARG A 669 21.81 -13.22 5.24
C ARG A 669 20.90 -14.43 5.43
N ILE A 670 19.97 -14.62 4.51
CA ILE A 670 19.07 -15.78 4.43
C ILE A 670 19.29 -16.59 3.13
N ASP A 671 20.38 -16.31 2.40
CA ASP A 671 20.76 -16.98 1.16
C ASP A 671 21.09 -18.48 1.32
N GLY A 672 21.33 -18.94 2.56
CA GLY A 672 21.41 -20.36 2.89
C GLY A 672 20.06 -21.09 2.78
N TYR A 673 18.95 -20.37 2.89
CA TYR A 673 17.60 -20.93 2.95
C TYR A 673 16.79 -20.69 1.68
N VAL A 674 16.90 -19.49 1.09
CA VAL A 674 16.06 -19.00 -0.01
C VAL A 674 16.88 -18.22 -1.05
N GLY A 675 16.22 -17.69 -2.10
CA GLY A 675 16.84 -16.89 -3.17
C GLY A 675 17.34 -17.71 -4.36
N SER A 676 17.37 -19.04 -4.26
CA SER A 676 17.68 -19.98 -5.35
C SER A 676 16.96 -21.32 -5.15
N ILE A 677 16.77 -22.07 -6.23
CA ILE A 677 16.20 -23.43 -6.22
C ILE A 677 17.37 -24.41 -6.22
N GLU A 678 17.69 -24.94 -5.04
CA GLU A 678 18.78 -25.90 -4.83
C GLU A 678 18.31 -27.00 -3.87
N VAL A 679 18.83 -28.21 -4.04
CA VAL A 679 18.54 -29.31 -3.09
C VAL A 679 18.99 -28.92 -1.68
N GLY A 680 18.11 -29.13 -0.70
CA GLY A 680 18.32 -28.79 0.70
C GLY A 680 17.83 -27.39 1.09
N LYS A 681 17.54 -26.50 0.13
CA LYS A 681 16.93 -25.19 0.41
C LYS A 681 15.42 -25.30 0.60
N ARG A 682 14.84 -24.28 1.21
CA ARG A 682 13.39 -24.20 1.42
C ARG A 682 12.67 -24.02 0.08
N ALA A 683 11.54 -24.69 -0.09
CA ALA A 683 10.74 -24.58 -1.30
C ALA A 683 9.84 -23.33 -1.30
N ASP A 684 10.48 -22.17 -1.35
CA ASP A 684 9.84 -20.87 -1.57
C ASP A 684 9.88 -20.57 -3.06
N LEU A 685 8.75 -20.73 -3.75
CA LEU A 685 8.69 -20.79 -5.20
C LEU A 685 7.54 -19.94 -5.74
N ALA A 686 7.77 -19.27 -6.86
CA ALA A 686 6.75 -18.56 -7.62
C ALA A 686 6.58 -19.20 -9.01
N LEU A 687 5.33 -19.54 -9.36
CA LEU A 687 4.97 -20.19 -10.61
C LEU A 687 4.21 -19.22 -11.51
N PHE A 688 4.76 -19.00 -12.70
CA PHE A 688 4.25 -18.05 -13.70
C PHE A 688 3.70 -18.78 -14.92
N ASN A 689 2.70 -18.20 -15.57
CA ASN A 689 2.14 -18.68 -16.84
C ASN A 689 2.95 -18.26 -18.09
N GLY A 690 4.16 -17.76 -17.89
CA GLY A 690 5.10 -17.28 -18.90
C GLY A 690 6.39 -16.80 -18.25
N HIS A 691 7.35 -16.31 -19.03
CA HIS A 691 8.62 -15.87 -18.48
C HIS A 691 8.43 -14.68 -17.50
N PRO A 692 9.01 -14.68 -16.29
CA PRO A 692 8.73 -13.64 -15.27
C PRO A 692 9.01 -12.19 -15.69
N LEU A 693 9.95 -11.96 -16.62
CA LEU A 693 10.24 -10.62 -17.15
C LEU A 693 9.33 -10.17 -18.31
N ASN A 694 8.37 -10.99 -18.74
CA ASN A 694 7.36 -10.61 -19.71
C ASN A 694 6.19 -9.97 -18.96
N ILE A 695 5.85 -8.71 -19.27
CA ILE A 695 4.78 -7.99 -18.55
C ILE A 695 3.39 -8.63 -18.70
N TYR A 696 3.20 -9.50 -19.70
CA TYR A 696 1.96 -10.25 -19.91
C TYR A 696 1.88 -11.52 -19.05
N SER A 697 2.99 -11.92 -18.44
CA SER A 697 3.03 -13.06 -17.54
C SER A 697 2.54 -12.67 -16.15
N ARG A 698 1.89 -13.62 -15.48
CA ARG A 698 1.39 -13.48 -14.12
C ARG A 698 1.65 -14.73 -13.31
N VAL A 699 1.71 -14.54 -12.01
CA VAL A 699 1.76 -15.63 -11.05
C VAL A 699 0.39 -16.30 -10.98
N PHE A 700 0.39 -17.63 -11.03
CA PHE A 700 -0.81 -18.44 -10.78
C PHE A 700 -0.71 -19.26 -9.50
N MET A 701 0.50 -19.47 -8.96
CA MET A 701 0.70 -20.18 -7.69
C MET A 701 1.98 -19.71 -7.00
N THR A 702 1.92 -19.55 -5.68
CA THR A 702 3.07 -19.21 -4.82
C THR A 702 3.15 -20.19 -3.66
N LEU A 703 4.35 -20.71 -3.40
CA LEU A 703 4.63 -21.67 -2.36
C LEU A 703 5.62 -21.10 -1.34
N ILE A 704 5.40 -21.42 -0.07
CA ILE A 704 6.29 -21.07 1.05
C ILE A 704 6.54 -22.36 1.84
N GLY A 705 7.79 -22.82 1.88
CA GLY A 705 8.11 -24.12 2.48
C GLY A 705 7.32 -25.27 1.85
N GLY A 706 7.11 -25.24 0.54
CA GLY A 706 6.33 -26.25 -0.18
C GLY A 706 4.82 -26.12 -0.06
N GLU A 707 4.29 -25.32 0.86
CA GLU A 707 2.85 -25.11 1.03
C GLU A 707 2.33 -24.00 0.12
N VAL A 708 1.20 -24.25 -0.55
CA VAL A 708 0.53 -23.26 -1.41
C VAL A 708 -0.08 -22.18 -0.53
N VAL A 709 0.46 -20.96 -0.63
CA VAL A 709 -0.05 -19.77 0.10
C VAL A 709 -0.88 -18.85 -0.79
N PHE A 710 -0.77 -19.00 -2.11
CA PHE A 710 -1.60 -18.33 -3.09
C PHE A 710 -1.84 -19.24 -4.29
N GLU A 711 -3.09 -19.29 -4.75
CA GLU A 711 -3.52 -20.02 -5.93
C GLU A 711 -4.55 -19.17 -6.67
N ARG A 712 -4.26 -18.85 -7.93
CA ARG A 712 -5.18 -18.06 -8.77
C ARG A 712 -6.38 -18.94 -9.17
N PRO A 713 -7.62 -18.47 -9.02
CA PRO A 713 -8.79 -19.19 -9.50
C PRO A 713 -8.87 -19.17 -11.03
N GLY A 714 -9.46 -20.23 -11.62
CA GLY A 714 -9.76 -20.30 -13.05
C GLY A 714 -8.60 -20.76 -13.94
N ASP A 715 -8.67 -20.40 -15.23
CA ASP A 715 -7.64 -20.77 -16.22
C ASP A 715 -6.32 -20.03 -15.96
N ARG A 716 -5.22 -20.79 -16.03
CA ARG A 716 -3.84 -20.30 -15.93
C ARG A 716 -3.56 -19.22 -17.00
N GLY A 717 -4.16 -19.36 -18.18
CA GLY A 717 -3.86 -18.53 -19.35
C GLY A 717 -2.44 -18.74 -19.88
N GLY A 718 -2.05 -17.97 -20.91
CA GLY A 718 -0.77 -18.14 -21.59
C GLY A 718 -0.74 -19.36 -22.54
N PRO A 719 0.45 -19.81 -22.99
CA PRO A 719 1.78 -19.30 -22.63
C PRO A 719 2.06 -17.92 -23.25
N PHE A 720 2.76 -17.07 -22.48
CA PHE A 720 3.31 -15.80 -22.97
C PHE A 720 4.83 -15.91 -23.15
N PRO A 721 5.32 -16.41 -24.30
CA PRO A 721 6.75 -16.58 -24.51
C PRO A 721 7.48 -15.24 -24.50
N LEU A 722 8.72 -15.25 -24.01
CA LEU A 722 9.58 -14.06 -24.04
C LEU A 722 10.08 -13.85 -25.48
N ALA A 723 9.65 -12.77 -26.13
CA ALA A 723 10.20 -12.39 -27.42
C ALA A 723 11.65 -11.88 -27.23
N PRO A 724 12.64 -12.36 -28.00
CA PRO A 724 13.99 -11.81 -27.94
C PRO A 724 13.98 -10.34 -28.39
N LYS A 725 14.85 -9.52 -27.77
CA LYS A 725 15.08 -8.15 -28.27
C LYS A 725 15.55 -8.22 -29.71
N ARG A 726 14.91 -7.44 -30.59
CA ARG A 726 15.34 -7.35 -31.99
C ARG A 726 16.65 -6.55 -32.08
N PRO A 727 17.53 -6.82 -33.08
CA PRO A 727 18.81 -6.15 -33.19
C PRO A 727 18.64 -4.63 -33.28
N THR A 728 19.51 -3.88 -32.59
CA THR A 728 19.58 -2.42 -32.74
C THR A 728 20.13 -2.09 -34.14
N PRO A 729 19.57 -1.13 -34.88
CA PRO A 729 20.08 -0.76 -36.20
C PRO A 729 21.55 -0.34 -36.17
N SER A 730 22.27 -0.56 -37.26
CA SER A 730 23.66 -0.13 -37.42
C SER A 730 23.83 1.36 -37.79
N GLY A 731 22.73 2.10 -38.00
CA GLY A 731 22.74 3.50 -38.45
C GLY A 731 22.51 4.53 -37.33
N PRO A 732 23.16 5.71 -37.39
CA PRO A 732 22.87 6.80 -36.45
C PRO A 732 21.42 7.28 -36.62
N ALA A 733 20.79 7.71 -35.52
CA ALA A 733 19.49 8.36 -35.59
C ALA A 733 19.56 9.57 -36.54
N PRO A 734 18.54 9.79 -37.39
CA PRO A 734 18.46 11.04 -38.13
C PRO A 734 18.43 12.19 -37.13
N ARG A 735 19.36 13.14 -37.26
CA ARG A 735 19.49 14.31 -36.37
C ARG A 735 19.13 15.62 -37.06
N ASP A 736 19.31 15.68 -38.37
CA ASP A 736 19.07 16.89 -39.13
C ASP A 736 17.61 16.96 -39.55
N ALA A 737 17.00 18.12 -39.32
CA ALA A 737 15.67 18.43 -39.80
C ALA A 737 15.63 18.37 -41.35
N ASN A 738 14.79 17.51 -41.89
CA ASN A 738 14.42 17.44 -43.29
C ASN A 738 12.90 17.63 -43.40
N ARG A 739 12.45 18.09 -44.57
CA ARG A 739 11.04 18.19 -44.91
C ARG A 739 10.43 16.85 -45.26
N ARG A 740 11.23 15.85 -45.67
CA ARG A 740 10.74 14.57 -46.21
C ARG A 740 11.55 13.39 -45.68
N TYR A 741 10.86 12.37 -45.18
CA TYR A 741 11.44 11.13 -44.67
C TYR A 741 10.71 9.91 -45.21
N ALA A 742 11.42 8.78 -45.25
CA ALA A 742 10.85 7.46 -45.53
C ALA A 742 11.43 6.44 -44.55
N ILE A 743 10.58 5.79 -43.76
CA ILE A 743 10.95 4.64 -42.92
C ILE A 743 10.67 3.38 -43.74
N VAL A 744 11.67 2.54 -43.96
CA VAL A 744 11.58 1.37 -44.85
C VAL A 744 11.88 0.06 -44.11
N ASN A 745 11.44 -1.08 -44.68
CA ASN A 745 11.71 -2.43 -44.18
C ASN A 745 11.19 -2.71 -42.76
N ALA A 746 10.18 -1.98 -42.30
CA ALA A 746 9.66 -2.09 -40.94
C ALA A 746 8.43 -2.99 -40.86
N GLU A 747 8.20 -3.60 -39.70
CA GLU A 747 6.88 -4.07 -39.31
C GLU A 747 6.04 -2.87 -38.85
N ILE A 748 5.17 -2.35 -39.73
CA ILE A 748 4.38 -1.15 -39.42
C ILE A 748 3.06 -1.57 -38.79
N HIS A 749 2.72 -0.98 -37.64
CA HIS A 749 1.46 -1.17 -36.94
C HIS A 749 0.62 0.12 -37.03
N PRO A 750 -0.29 0.24 -38.00
CA PRO A 750 -1.08 1.46 -38.19
C PRO A 750 -2.06 1.73 -37.04
N VAL A 751 -2.44 0.70 -36.27
CA VAL A 751 -3.48 0.68 -35.22
C VAL A 751 -4.91 0.85 -35.75
N SER A 752 -5.11 1.65 -36.81
CA SER A 752 -6.37 1.78 -37.55
C SER A 752 -6.71 0.57 -38.44
N GLY A 753 -5.73 -0.30 -38.70
CA GLY A 753 -5.84 -1.45 -39.59
C GLY A 753 -4.79 -2.52 -39.29
N PRO A 754 -4.71 -3.58 -40.12
CA PRO A 754 -3.79 -4.69 -39.91
C PRO A 754 -2.32 -4.24 -40.01
N THR A 755 -1.44 -4.97 -39.32
CA THR A 755 0.02 -4.82 -39.44
C THR A 755 0.46 -4.99 -40.89
N ILE A 756 1.37 -4.13 -41.35
CA ILE A 756 1.99 -4.19 -42.67
C ILE A 756 3.41 -4.74 -42.50
N PRO A 757 3.68 -5.99 -42.89
CA PRO A 757 5.03 -6.54 -42.87
C PRO A 757 5.89 -5.88 -43.95
N ASP A 758 7.18 -5.68 -43.67
CA ASP A 758 8.18 -5.12 -44.59
C ASP A 758 7.73 -3.81 -45.27
N GLY A 759 7.00 -2.99 -44.52
CA GLY A 759 6.33 -1.80 -45.02
C GLY A 759 7.26 -0.59 -45.15
N THR A 760 6.81 0.37 -45.96
CA THR A 760 7.39 1.71 -46.05
C THR A 760 6.37 2.77 -45.61
N LEU A 761 6.80 3.69 -44.74
CA LEU A 761 6.04 4.86 -44.29
C LEU A 761 6.75 6.13 -44.75
N VAL A 762 6.04 6.99 -45.48
CA VAL A 762 6.56 8.26 -46.00
C VAL A 762 5.79 9.41 -45.36
N PHE A 763 6.54 10.43 -44.93
CA PHE A 763 5.96 11.68 -44.44
C PHE A 763 6.72 12.89 -44.96
N GLU A 764 5.96 13.96 -45.19
CA GLU A 764 6.45 15.24 -45.70
C GLU A 764 5.77 16.39 -44.98
N ASP A 765 6.55 17.41 -44.60
CA ASP A 765 6.09 18.60 -43.89
C ASP A 765 5.24 18.26 -42.66
N GLY A 766 5.70 17.28 -41.88
CA GLY A 766 5.05 16.85 -40.64
C GLY A 766 3.83 15.93 -40.84
N ARG A 767 3.45 15.57 -42.07
CA ARG A 767 2.27 14.75 -42.36
C ARG A 767 2.61 13.46 -43.09
N ILE A 768 1.92 12.39 -42.75
CA ILE A 768 2.02 11.09 -43.43
C ILE A 768 1.44 11.24 -44.85
N THR A 769 2.21 10.88 -45.87
CA THR A 769 1.81 11.01 -47.28
C THR A 769 1.62 9.67 -47.98
N ALA A 770 2.29 8.61 -47.53
CA ALA A 770 2.09 7.25 -48.04
C ALA A 770 2.47 6.18 -47.00
N ILE A 771 1.78 5.04 -47.02
CA ILE A 771 2.05 3.88 -46.17
C ILE A 771 1.70 2.60 -46.94
N GLY A 772 2.56 1.58 -46.91
CA GLY A 772 2.28 0.29 -47.55
C GLY A 772 3.53 -0.53 -47.86
N ALA A 773 3.35 -1.80 -48.22
CA ALA A 773 4.42 -2.70 -48.63
C ALA A 773 5.06 -2.29 -49.98
N ASP A 774 4.25 -1.77 -50.91
CA ASP A 774 4.69 -1.38 -52.26
C ASP A 774 5.05 0.12 -52.39
N VAL A 775 5.20 0.83 -51.26
CA VAL A 775 5.52 2.27 -51.27
C VAL A 775 7.03 2.47 -51.47
N THR A 776 7.40 3.15 -52.55
CA THR A 776 8.81 3.50 -52.81
C THR A 776 9.18 4.83 -52.14
N PRO A 777 10.34 4.92 -51.47
CA PRO A 777 10.84 6.19 -50.95
C PRO A 777 10.94 7.27 -52.04
N PRO A 778 10.30 8.44 -51.86
CA PRO A 778 10.40 9.52 -52.84
C PRO A 778 11.81 10.14 -52.88
N ALA A 779 12.18 10.69 -54.05
CA ALA A 779 13.45 11.38 -54.20
C ALA A 779 13.61 12.53 -53.18
N GLY A 780 14.81 12.67 -52.61
CA GLY A 780 15.12 13.69 -51.59
C GLY A 780 14.64 13.37 -50.17
N ALA A 781 13.97 12.23 -49.96
CA ALA A 781 13.64 11.75 -48.62
C ALA A 781 14.91 11.30 -47.88
N THR A 782 15.02 11.65 -46.59
CA THR A 782 15.94 10.94 -45.70
C THR A 782 15.37 9.56 -45.42
N VAL A 783 16.08 8.52 -45.86
CA VAL A 783 15.67 7.13 -45.66
C VAL A 783 16.17 6.64 -44.30
N VAL A 784 15.25 6.14 -43.48
CA VAL A 784 15.51 5.46 -42.21
C VAL A 784 15.24 3.98 -42.42
N ASP A 785 16.30 3.18 -42.45
CA ASP A 785 16.17 1.73 -42.55
C ASP A 785 15.77 1.16 -41.19
N ALA A 786 14.60 0.53 -41.15
CA ALA A 786 14.00 -0.04 -39.96
C ALA A 786 13.84 -1.56 -40.06
N GLU A 787 14.70 -2.22 -40.85
CA GLU A 787 14.80 -3.67 -40.93
C GLU A 787 14.87 -4.30 -39.53
N GLY A 788 13.97 -5.26 -39.27
CA GLY A 788 13.89 -5.94 -37.98
C GLY A 788 13.30 -5.12 -36.84
N MET A 789 12.74 -3.93 -37.07
CA MET A 789 12.06 -3.12 -36.05
C MET A 789 10.57 -3.00 -36.30
N SER A 790 9.86 -2.49 -35.30
CA SER A 790 8.44 -2.19 -35.39
C SER A 790 8.20 -0.68 -35.36
N VAL A 791 7.24 -0.21 -36.16
CA VAL A 791 6.85 1.20 -36.25
C VAL A 791 5.42 1.35 -35.73
N TYR A 792 5.22 2.29 -34.81
CA TYR A 792 3.93 2.57 -34.18
C TYR A 792 3.61 4.07 -34.23
N PRO A 793 2.33 4.47 -34.16
CA PRO A 793 1.99 5.84 -33.79
C PRO A 793 2.55 6.13 -32.38
N GLY A 794 2.93 7.38 -32.15
CA GLY A 794 3.36 7.84 -30.83
C GLY A 794 2.27 7.65 -29.77
N LEU A 795 2.69 7.30 -28.55
CA LEU A 795 1.76 7.07 -27.45
C LEU A 795 1.21 8.40 -26.92
N ILE A 796 -0.05 8.38 -26.46
CA ILE A 796 -0.77 9.55 -25.96
C ILE A 796 -1.15 9.31 -24.50
N ASP A 797 -0.61 10.13 -23.59
CA ASP A 797 -1.04 10.16 -22.19
C ASP A 797 -2.34 10.96 -22.07
N GLY A 798 -3.44 10.28 -21.71
CA GLY A 798 -4.77 10.90 -21.61
C GLY A 798 -4.93 11.89 -20.46
N GLY A 799 -3.99 11.97 -19.52
CA GLY A 799 -4.09 12.89 -18.38
C GLY A 799 -2.88 12.86 -17.45
N THR A 800 -2.19 13.99 -17.36
CA THR A 800 -0.96 14.13 -16.56
C THR A 800 -0.78 15.56 -16.05
N THR A 801 0.16 15.75 -15.13
CA THR A 801 0.67 17.08 -14.73
C THR A 801 2.00 17.41 -15.40
N LEU A 802 2.39 16.66 -16.45
CA LEU A 802 3.61 16.88 -17.21
C LEU A 802 3.71 18.32 -17.72
N GLY A 803 4.84 18.96 -17.48
CA GLY A 803 5.07 20.37 -17.81
C GLY A 803 4.51 21.37 -16.81
N LEU A 804 3.54 20.99 -15.96
CA LEU A 804 3.04 21.85 -14.87
C LEU A 804 3.80 21.61 -13.55
N ASN A 805 4.32 20.40 -13.35
CA ASN A 805 5.10 20.06 -12.16
C ASN A 805 6.51 19.63 -12.57
N GLU A 806 7.54 20.13 -11.86
CA GLU A 806 8.93 19.67 -12.02
C GLU A 806 9.38 18.77 -10.87
N ILE A 807 9.23 19.21 -9.61
CA ILE A 807 9.63 18.44 -8.41
C ILE A 807 8.49 18.40 -7.38
N GLY A 808 7.87 17.24 -7.20
CA GLY A 808 6.63 17.12 -6.41
C GLY A 808 6.73 17.56 -4.93
N GLY A 809 7.91 17.47 -4.32
CA GLY A 809 8.13 17.90 -2.93
C GLY A 809 8.46 19.40 -2.78
N VAL A 810 8.62 20.12 -3.88
CA VAL A 810 9.03 21.53 -3.90
C VAL A 810 7.87 22.37 -4.40
N ALA A 811 7.21 23.10 -3.48
CA ALA A 811 5.99 23.85 -3.76
C ALA A 811 6.12 24.84 -4.93
N VAL A 812 7.25 25.56 -5.03
CA VAL A 812 7.50 26.54 -6.11
C VAL A 812 7.72 25.93 -7.49
N THR A 813 7.65 24.61 -7.61
CA THR A 813 7.78 23.90 -8.89
C THR A 813 6.50 23.15 -9.28
N GLN A 814 5.37 23.50 -8.64
CA GLN A 814 4.07 22.90 -8.86
C GLN A 814 3.07 23.96 -9.31
N ASP A 815 2.81 24.02 -10.61
CA ASP A 815 1.83 24.91 -11.24
C ASP A 815 0.52 24.18 -11.59
N SER A 816 0.38 22.90 -11.20
CA SER A 816 -0.81 22.11 -11.55
C SER A 816 -2.05 22.45 -10.74
N ALA A 817 -1.97 23.23 -9.64
CA ALA A 817 -3.12 23.57 -8.81
C ALA A 817 -3.07 25.03 -8.35
N GLU A 818 -4.21 25.72 -8.40
CA GLU A 818 -4.39 27.10 -7.95
C GLU A 818 -5.39 27.16 -6.78
N SER A 819 -5.29 28.24 -6.00
CA SER A 819 -6.26 28.60 -4.98
C SER A 819 -7.63 28.94 -5.58
N GLY A 820 -8.69 28.42 -4.95
CA GLY A 820 -10.08 28.63 -5.37
C GLY A 820 -10.78 27.35 -5.79
N VAL A 821 -12.11 27.41 -5.83
CA VAL A 821 -12.97 26.24 -6.06
C VAL A 821 -13.43 26.17 -7.51
N ILE A 822 -13.75 27.30 -8.16
CA ILE A 822 -14.26 27.35 -9.53
C ILE A 822 -13.38 28.30 -10.35
N GLN A 823 -12.61 27.75 -11.29
CA GLN A 823 -11.60 28.48 -12.06
C GLN A 823 -11.60 28.08 -13.55
N PRO A 824 -12.74 28.18 -14.27
CA PRO A 824 -12.88 27.68 -15.64
C PRO A 824 -12.01 28.41 -16.68
N ASP A 825 -11.56 29.63 -16.38
CA ASP A 825 -10.75 30.48 -17.26
C ASP A 825 -9.25 30.18 -17.18
N LEU A 826 -8.78 29.44 -16.17
CA LEU A 826 -7.40 28.98 -16.08
C LEU A 826 -7.07 28.02 -17.23
N ARG A 827 -5.82 28.08 -17.70
CA ARG A 827 -5.33 27.34 -18.86
C ARG A 827 -4.02 26.67 -18.53
N ALA A 828 -3.94 25.34 -18.63
CA ALA A 828 -2.70 24.61 -18.43
C ALA A 828 -1.58 25.10 -19.36
N ALA A 829 -1.88 25.35 -20.64
CA ALA A 829 -0.88 25.71 -21.64
C ALA A 829 -0.04 26.95 -21.30
N VAL A 830 -0.54 27.87 -20.45
CA VAL A 830 0.22 29.08 -20.08
C VAL A 830 1.36 28.77 -19.08
N ALA A 831 1.26 27.65 -18.37
CA ALA A 831 2.20 27.24 -17.32
C ALA A 831 3.04 26.03 -17.72
N VAL A 832 2.76 25.39 -18.87
CA VAL A 832 3.58 24.28 -19.37
C VAL A 832 5.02 24.76 -19.59
N LYS A 833 5.94 24.21 -18.80
CA LYS A 833 7.38 24.46 -18.82
C LYS A 833 8.06 23.66 -19.94
N PRO A 834 8.51 24.29 -21.05
CA PRO A 834 9.06 23.53 -22.18
C PRO A 834 10.43 22.90 -21.90
N ASP A 835 11.18 23.46 -20.97
CA ASP A 835 12.50 22.99 -20.52
C ASP A 835 12.42 22.04 -19.32
N SER A 836 11.23 21.47 -19.03
CA SER A 836 11.08 20.45 -17.98
C SER A 836 11.90 19.20 -18.31
N GLU A 837 12.65 18.67 -17.33
CA GLU A 837 13.42 17.42 -17.52
C GLU A 837 12.50 16.19 -17.57
N LEU A 838 11.23 16.34 -17.16
CA LEU A 838 10.25 15.26 -17.20
C LEU A 838 9.81 14.94 -18.64
N ILE A 839 9.74 15.94 -19.52
CA ILE A 839 9.32 15.80 -20.93
C ILE A 839 10.21 14.83 -21.71
N PRO A 840 11.55 15.02 -21.78
CA PRO A 840 12.42 14.09 -22.50
C PRO A 840 12.44 12.69 -21.88
N VAL A 841 12.19 12.55 -20.58
CA VAL A 841 12.04 11.24 -19.93
C VAL A 841 10.74 10.53 -20.32
N ALA A 842 9.62 11.26 -20.48
CA ALA A 842 8.38 10.68 -20.99
C ALA A 842 8.52 10.21 -22.45
N ARG A 843 9.25 10.97 -23.28
CA ARG A 843 9.58 10.56 -24.67
C ARG A 843 10.36 9.27 -24.74
N PHE A 844 11.24 9.03 -23.76
CA PHE A 844 12.05 7.82 -23.71
C PHE A 844 11.19 6.55 -23.81
N THR A 845 9.98 6.54 -23.25
CA THR A 845 9.05 5.40 -23.29
C THR A 845 8.03 5.45 -24.42
N GLY A 846 8.19 6.35 -25.39
CA GLY A 846 7.40 6.38 -26.63
C GLY A 846 6.23 7.35 -26.61
N ILE A 847 6.11 8.19 -25.58
CA ILE A 847 5.06 9.22 -25.50
C ILE A 847 5.46 10.40 -26.37
N THR A 848 4.60 10.79 -27.30
CA THR A 848 4.80 11.95 -28.18
C THR A 848 3.87 13.10 -27.84
N SER A 849 2.74 12.82 -27.20
CA SER A 849 1.77 13.82 -26.77
C SER A 849 1.12 13.45 -25.44
N ALA A 850 0.67 14.47 -24.71
CA ALA A 850 0.05 14.29 -23.40
C ALA A 850 -1.01 15.36 -23.13
N VAL A 851 -2.08 15.00 -22.43
CA VAL A 851 -3.03 15.96 -21.88
C VAL A 851 -2.46 16.50 -20.56
N SER A 852 -1.89 17.70 -20.62
CA SER A 852 -1.44 18.41 -19.42
C SER A 852 -2.65 19.08 -18.77
N ALA A 853 -3.02 18.61 -17.58
CA ALA A 853 -4.28 18.95 -16.93
C ALA A 853 -4.05 19.66 -15.59
N PRO A 854 -4.79 20.77 -15.32
CA PRO A 854 -4.84 21.36 -13.99
C PRO A 854 -5.60 20.45 -13.02
N THR A 855 -5.38 20.67 -11.73
CA THR A 855 -5.86 19.89 -10.58
C THR A 855 -6.28 20.83 -9.46
N GLY A 856 -6.96 20.31 -8.43
CA GLY A 856 -7.49 21.12 -7.33
C GLY A 856 -8.86 21.74 -7.64
N GLY A 857 -9.55 22.25 -6.62
CA GLY A 857 -10.89 22.83 -6.73
C GLY A 857 -11.96 21.88 -7.30
N LEU A 858 -13.16 22.43 -7.55
CA LEU A 858 -14.30 21.80 -8.22
C LEU A 858 -14.18 21.91 -9.74
N VAL A 859 -13.77 23.08 -10.24
CA VAL A 859 -13.46 23.33 -11.67
C VAL A 859 -12.02 23.83 -11.77
N PRO A 860 -11.01 22.94 -11.89
CA PRO A 860 -9.60 23.33 -11.93
C PRO A 860 -9.17 24.20 -13.12
N GLY A 861 -9.95 24.21 -14.20
CA GLY A 861 -9.65 24.96 -15.43
C GLY A 861 -9.50 24.07 -16.66
N GLN A 862 -8.84 24.59 -17.69
CA GLN A 862 -8.78 24.00 -19.02
C GLN A 862 -7.46 23.26 -19.25
N ALA A 863 -7.55 21.98 -19.59
CA ALA A 863 -6.43 21.15 -19.98
C ALA A 863 -5.97 21.45 -21.42
N ALA A 864 -4.70 21.19 -21.69
CA ALA A 864 -4.08 21.35 -23.01
C ALA A 864 -3.55 20.02 -23.53
N LEU A 865 -3.71 19.75 -24.82
CA LEU A 865 -2.95 18.69 -25.49
C LEU A 865 -1.61 19.27 -25.90
N ILE A 866 -0.54 18.73 -25.32
CA ILE A 866 0.83 19.13 -25.63
C ILE A 866 1.51 18.06 -26.47
N GLN A 867 2.28 18.49 -27.47
CA GLN A 867 3.34 17.67 -28.06
C GLN A 867 4.60 17.78 -27.18
N LEU A 868 5.46 16.77 -27.21
CA LEU A 868 6.65 16.72 -26.35
C LEU A 868 7.93 17.23 -27.03
N ALA A 869 7.79 18.08 -28.06
CA ALA A 869 8.88 18.77 -28.73
C ALA A 869 8.50 20.22 -29.04
N GLY A 870 9.28 21.17 -28.53
CA GLY A 870 9.02 22.60 -28.68
C GLY A 870 9.82 23.43 -27.67
N TRP A 871 10.05 24.69 -28.00
CA TRP A 871 10.84 25.65 -27.21
C TRP A 871 9.98 26.60 -26.40
N THR A 872 8.72 26.78 -26.79
CA THR A 872 7.77 27.69 -26.14
C THR A 872 6.50 26.94 -25.74
N PRO A 873 5.75 27.43 -24.73
CA PRO A 873 4.47 26.81 -24.38
C PRO A 873 3.49 26.75 -25.55
N ALA A 874 3.51 27.75 -26.43
CA ALA A 874 2.68 27.79 -27.64
C ALA A 874 3.07 26.74 -28.69
N GLU A 875 4.37 26.41 -28.80
CA GLU A 875 4.85 25.33 -29.67
C GLU A 875 4.48 23.95 -29.10
N LEU A 876 4.53 23.78 -27.76
CA LEU A 876 4.11 22.52 -27.15
C LEU A 876 2.59 22.34 -27.21
N ALA A 877 1.81 23.36 -26.83
CA ALA A 877 0.36 23.28 -26.74
C ALA A 877 -0.33 23.46 -28.10
N TYR A 878 -0.25 22.45 -28.95
CA TYR A 878 -0.91 22.49 -30.27
C TYR A 878 -2.45 22.41 -30.16
N VAL A 879 -3.00 21.95 -29.02
CA VAL A 879 -4.40 22.24 -28.62
C VAL A 879 -4.41 22.86 -27.22
N ASP A 880 -4.35 24.19 -27.14
CA ASP A 880 -4.29 24.99 -25.91
C ASP A 880 -5.47 24.77 -24.94
N ARG A 881 -6.71 24.82 -25.46
CA ARG A 881 -7.94 24.65 -24.67
C ARG A 881 -8.66 23.40 -25.13
N LEU A 882 -8.17 22.24 -24.74
CA LEU A 882 -8.71 20.94 -25.17
C LEU A 882 -10.04 20.63 -24.47
N ALA A 883 -10.02 20.62 -23.14
CA ALA A 883 -11.12 20.15 -22.31
C ALA A 883 -11.19 20.91 -20.98
N LEU A 884 -12.40 21.13 -20.46
CA LEU A 884 -12.60 21.65 -19.10
C LEU A 884 -12.50 20.50 -18.09
N GLN A 885 -11.69 20.66 -17.05
CA GLN A 885 -11.64 19.72 -15.93
C GLN A 885 -12.72 20.07 -14.91
N ILE A 886 -13.45 19.05 -14.45
CA ILE A 886 -14.37 19.14 -13.32
C ILE A 886 -14.09 17.93 -12.41
N ASN A 887 -13.96 18.17 -11.12
CA ASN A 887 -13.84 17.12 -10.13
C ASN A 887 -15.20 16.81 -9.54
N ILE A 888 -15.64 15.54 -9.58
CA ILE A 888 -16.81 15.16 -8.80
C ILE A 888 -16.42 15.24 -7.32
N PRO A 889 -17.18 15.97 -6.47
CA PRO A 889 -16.81 16.19 -5.08
C PRO A 889 -16.57 14.88 -4.33
N ASN A 890 -15.59 14.87 -3.43
CA ASN A 890 -15.37 13.73 -2.55
C ASN A 890 -16.63 13.48 -1.72
N GLY A 891 -17.08 12.22 -1.67
CA GLY A 891 -18.32 11.86 -1.00
C GLY A 891 -19.59 12.19 -1.80
N ALA A 892 -19.50 12.66 -3.05
CA ALA A 892 -20.66 12.68 -3.94
C ALA A 892 -21.24 11.27 -4.07
N GLY A 893 -22.55 11.14 -3.87
CA GLY A 893 -23.23 9.84 -3.75
C GLY A 893 -23.19 9.23 -2.34
N ALA A 894 -22.25 9.62 -1.48
CA ALA A 894 -22.09 9.09 -0.12
C ALA A 894 -22.74 9.99 0.96
N LEU A 895 -23.04 9.38 2.11
CA LEU A 895 -23.57 10.10 3.28
C LEU A 895 -22.45 10.72 4.13
N ASP A 896 -22.53 12.02 4.43
CA ASP A 896 -21.68 12.64 5.44
C ASP A 896 -22.25 12.44 6.85
N ILE A 897 -21.78 11.39 7.52
CA ILE A 897 -22.19 11.02 8.87
C ILE A 897 -21.76 12.06 9.93
N GLY A 898 -20.63 12.74 9.73
CA GLY A 898 -20.13 13.72 10.69
C GLY A 898 -21.01 14.95 10.74
N ALA A 899 -21.37 15.47 9.56
CA ALA A 899 -22.32 16.56 9.41
C ALA A 899 -23.71 16.17 9.91
N LEU A 900 -24.17 14.95 9.59
CA LEU A 900 -25.48 14.45 10.04
C LEU A 900 -25.59 14.40 11.57
N LEU A 901 -24.49 14.11 12.28
CA LEU A 901 -24.44 14.09 13.74
C LEU A 901 -24.26 15.48 14.38
N GLY A 902 -24.31 16.56 13.58
CA GLY A 902 -24.14 17.92 14.06
C GLY A 902 -22.79 18.13 14.76
N GLN A 903 -21.74 17.44 14.29
CA GLN A 903 -20.38 17.80 14.68
C GLN A 903 -20.05 19.12 13.98
N ASP A 904 -19.69 20.14 14.76
CA ASP A 904 -19.14 21.37 14.19
C ASP A 904 -17.95 20.98 13.33
N ARG A 905 -18.11 21.19 12.03
CA ARG A 905 -16.99 21.35 11.12
C ARG A 905 -16.22 22.54 11.68
N GLY A 906 -14.99 22.34 12.15
CA GLY A 906 -14.25 23.37 12.89
C GLY A 906 -14.16 24.69 12.12
N SER A 907 -13.70 25.78 12.73
CA SER A 907 -13.64 27.11 12.10
C SER A 907 -12.79 27.22 10.81
N ASP A 908 -12.10 26.15 10.42
CA ASP A 908 -11.35 26.02 9.15
C ASP A 908 -12.15 25.27 8.06
N ASP A 909 -13.40 24.87 8.32
CA ASP A 909 -14.13 23.83 7.57
C ASP A 909 -15.58 24.24 7.20
N ASP A 910 -15.77 25.52 6.83
CA ASP A 910 -16.96 26.08 6.15
C ASP A 910 -17.13 25.54 4.70
N ALA A 911 -16.57 24.37 4.39
CA ALA A 911 -16.57 23.83 3.04
C ALA A 911 -17.98 23.36 2.61
N PRO A 912 -18.43 23.73 1.40
CA PRO A 912 -19.73 23.30 0.89
C PRO A 912 -19.81 21.78 0.78
N THR A 913 -20.98 21.21 1.06
CA THR A 913 -21.29 19.80 0.85
C THR A 913 -21.16 19.39 -0.62
N ALA A 914 -21.06 18.08 -0.88
CA ALA A 914 -21.03 17.57 -2.25
C ALA A 914 -22.27 18.01 -3.07
N ASP A 915 -23.46 18.03 -2.46
CA ASP A 915 -24.69 18.48 -3.14
C ASP A 915 -24.65 19.97 -3.45
N GLU A 916 -24.23 20.80 -2.50
CA GLU A 916 -24.10 22.26 -2.72
C GLU A 916 -23.08 22.55 -3.83
N GLN A 917 -21.99 21.78 -3.91
CA GLN A 917 -21.02 21.88 -5.00
C GLN A 917 -21.61 21.44 -6.34
N LEU A 918 -22.35 20.32 -6.39
CA LEU A 918 -23.01 19.85 -7.61
C LEU A 918 -24.09 20.84 -8.08
N GLU A 919 -24.87 21.40 -7.17
CA GLU A 919 -25.88 22.41 -7.51
C GLU A 919 -25.22 23.69 -8.02
N ARG A 920 -24.12 24.11 -7.41
CA ARG A 920 -23.35 25.24 -7.93
C ARG A 920 -22.82 25.00 -9.34
N LEU A 921 -22.45 23.76 -9.69
CA LEU A 921 -22.08 23.42 -11.08
C LEU A 921 -23.27 23.57 -12.04
N ARG A 922 -24.47 23.12 -11.65
CA ARG A 922 -25.69 23.28 -12.47
C ARG A 922 -26.01 24.75 -12.72
N GLU A 923 -26.01 25.55 -11.66
CA GLU A 923 -26.19 27.00 -11.75
C GLU A 923 -25.16 27.64 -12.68
N LEU A 924 -23.88 27.30 -12.50
CA LEU A 924 -22.78 27.86 -13.28
C LEU A 924 -22.93 27.58 -14.78
N PHE A 925 -23.33 26.37 -15.18
CA PHE A 925 -23.56 26.04 -16.59
C PHE A 925 -24.84 26.69 -17.15
N ALA A 926 -25.88 26.86 -16.33
CA ALA A 926 -27.07 27.62 -16.73
C ALA A 926 -26.75 29.12 -16.93
N GLU A 927 -25.97 29.70 -16.01
CA GLU A 927 -25.42 31.06 -16.12
C GLU A 927 -24.60 31.21 -17.40
N ALA A 928 -23.70 30.27 -17.70
CA ALA A 928 -22.88 30.29 -18.91
C ALA A 928 -23.70 30.26 -20.21
N ARG A 929 -24.78 29.47 -20.27
CA ARG A 929 -25.69 29.44 -21.43
C ARG A 929 -26.45 30.76 -21.60
N SER A 930 -27.03 31.28 -20.52
CA SER A 930 -27.71 32.59 -20.53
C SER A 930 -26.76 33.71 -20.95
N TYR A 931 -25.52 33.65 -20.47
CA TYR A 931 -24.47 34.58 -20.84
C TYR A 931 -24.11 34.49 -22.32
N ALA A 932 -23.99 33.28 -22.88
CA ALA A 932 -23.72 33.06 -24.29
C ALA A 932 -24.82 33.65 -25.19
N ASP A 933 -26.10 33.47 -24.82
CA ASP A 933 -27.23 34.04 -25.57
C ASP A 933 -27.22 35.58 -25.54
N GLN A 934 -26.92 36.17 -24.38
CA GLN A 934 -26.77 37.63 -24.24
C GLN A 934 -25.61 38.14 -25.09
N ARG A 935 -24.49 37.41 -25.15
CA ARG A 935 -23.34 37.76 -26.01
C ARG A 935 -23.66 37.71 -27.48
N ASP A 936 -24.39 36.70 -27.95
CA ASP A 936 -24.81 36.61 -29.35
C ASP A 936 -25.73 37.78 -29.73
N GLN A 937 -26.70 38.11 -28.87
CA GLN A 937 -27.62 39.24 -29.08
C GLN A 937 -26.91 40.60 -29.05
N ALA A 938 -26.01 40.83 -28.09
CA ALA A 938 -25.26 42.08 -27.97
C ALA A 938 -24.30 42.28 -29.15
N THR A 939 -23.64 41.22 -29.63
CA THR A 939 -22.77 41.27 -30.81
C THR A 939 -23.53 41.63 -32.08
N GLN A 940 -24.80 41.20 -32.19
CA GLN A 940 -25.69 41.58 -33.30
C GLN A 940 -26.17 43.05 -33.21
N ALA A 941 -26.20 43.65 -32.02
CA ALA A 941 -26.72 45.01 -31.78
C ALA A 941 -25.62 46.11 -31.73
N ASP A 942 -24.68 46.04 -30.79
CA ASP A 942 -23.43 46.82 -30.73
C ASP A 942 -22.42 46.07 -29.82
N PRO A 943 -21.28 45.60 -30.35
CA PRO A 943 -20.28 44.83 -29.58
C PRO A 943 -19.74 45.54 -28.34
N ARG A 944 -19.82 46.88 -28.26
CA ARG A 944 -19.35 47.66 -27.10
C ARG A 944 -20.28 47.61 -25.89
N LEU A 945 -21.48 47.04 -26.03
CA LEU A 945 -22.48 46.93 -24.96
C LEU A 945 -22.48 45.55 -24.27
N ALA A 946 -21.68 44.60 -24.75
CA ALA A 946 -21.59 43.27 -24.15
C ALA A 946 -20.83 43.31 -22.82
N SER A 947 -21.45 42.86 -21.72
CA SER A 947 -20.75 42.63 -20.45
C SER A 947 -19.74 41.49 -20.64
N TYR A 948 -18.53 41.64 -20.10
CA TYR A 948 -17.46 40.63 -20.17
C TYR A 948 -17.22 40.01 -18.79
N ASP A 949 -17.53 38.72 -18.64
CA ASP A 949 -17.18 37.90 -17.48
C ASP A 949 -16.24 36.79 -17.98
N PRO A 950 -14.96 36.77 -17.55
CA PRO A 950 -13.98 35.82 -18.04
C PRO A 950 -14.33 34.35 -17.71
N ALA A 951 -14.95 34.09 -16.56
CA ALA A 951 -15.27 32.75 -16.12
C ALA A 951 -16.43 32.18 -16.94
N LEU A 952 -17.51 32.97 -17.12
CA LEU A 952 -18.64 32.57 -17.96
C LEU A 952 -18.25 32.49 -19.44
N GLU A 953 -17.41 33.40 -19.94
CA GLU A 953 -16.88 33.36 -21.31
C GLU A 953 -16.11 32.05 -21.56
N ALA A 954 -15.27 31.64 -20.62
CA ALA A 954 -14.48 30.42 -20.74
C ALA A 954 -15.35 29.15 -20.78
N LEU A 955 -16.53 29.17 -20.17
CA LEU A 955 -17.46 28.05 -20.14
C LEU A 955 -18.27 27.84 -21.43
N ILE A 956 -18.42 28.89 -22.26
CA ILE A 956 -19.28 28.86 -23.46
C ILE A 956 -19.02 27.64 -24.36
N PRO A 957 -17.78 27.30 -24.76
CA PRO A 957 -17.53 26.17 -25.66
C PRO A 957 -17.94 24.81 -25.08
N TYR A 958 -17.91 24.68 -23.76
CA TYR A 958 -18.30 23.45 -23.05
C TYR A 958 -19.82 23.39 -22.88
N ALA A 959 -20.44 24.51 -22.50
CA ALA A 959 -21.89 24.64 -22.36
C ALA A 959 -22.66 24.48 -23.69
N ARG A 960 -22.00 24.76 -24.83
CA ARG A 960 -22.51 24.56 -26.20
C ARG A 960 -22.13 23.20 -26.83
N ARG A 961 -21.48 22.31 -26.07
CA ARG A 961 -21.01 20.99 -26.54
C ARG A 961 -19.98 21.02 -27.67
N GLU A 962 -19.33 22.17 -27.89
CA GLU A 962 -18.27 22.33 -28.90
C GLU A 962 -16.97 21.65 -28.43
N LYS A 963 -16.70 21.66 -27.12
CA LYS A 963 -15.53 21.04 -26.51
C LYS A 963 -15.91 20.09 -25.36
N PRO A 964 -15.07 19.06 -25.10
CA PRO A 964 -15.36 18.10 -24.06
C PRO A 964 -15.19 18.65 -22.64
N VAL A 965 -15.96 18.10 -21.71
CA VAL A 965 -15.81 18.26 -20.26
C VAL A 965 -15.30 16.93 -19.69
N ILE A 966 -14.20 16.97 -18.95
CA ILE A 966 -13.63 15.81 -18.27
C ILE A 966 -14.11 15.79 -16.82
N LEU A 967 -14.88 14.77 -16.46
CA LEU A 967 -15.46 14.56 -15.14
C LEU A 967 -14.61 13.53 -14.36
N SER A 968 -13.91 13.98 -13.32
CA SER A 968 -13.06 13.11 -12.50
C SER A 968 -13.85 12.41 -11.40
N ALA A 969 -13.99 11.09 -11.48
CA ALA A 969 -14.72 10.24 -10.53
C ALA A 969 -14.02 8.88 -10.34
N ASN A 970 -13.94 8.37 -9.11
CA ASN A 970 -13.22 7.12 -8.82
C ASN A 970 -14.10 5.99 -8.27
N SER A 971 -15.06 6.27 -7.38
CA SER A 971 -15.99 5.27 -6.84
C SER A 971 -17.15 5.01 -7.80
N ALA A 972 -17.80 3.85 -7.70
CA ALA A 972 -18.98 3.51 -8.50
C ALA A 972 -20.08 4.57 -8.36
N ALA A 973 -20.39 5.00 -7.13
CA ALA A 973 -21.37 6.04 -6.86
C ALA A 973 -21.00 7.39 -7.49
N ALA A 974 -19.73 7.81 -7.38
CA ALA A 974 -19.28 9.06 -7.99
C ALA A 974 -19.31 9.01 -9.53
N ILE A 975 -19.07 7.85 -10.13
CA ILE A 975 -19.15 7.65 -11.59
C ILE A 975 -20.59 7.78 -12.07
N LEU A 976 -21.55 7.18 -11.37
CA LEU A 976 -22.96 7.28 -11.72
C LEU A 976 -23.49 8.71 -11.52
N VAL A 977 -23.08 9.40 -10.45
CA VAL A 977 -23.34 10.84 -10.29
C VAL A 977 -22.72 11.66 -11.44
N ALA A 978 -21.53 11.29 -11.91
CA ALA A 978 -20.92 11.95 -13.07
C ALA A 978 -21.72 11.73 -14.36
N ILE A 979 -22.25 10.52 -14.57
CA ILE A 979 -23.12 10.18 -15.71
C ILE A 979 -24.38 11.04 -15.68
N ASP A 980 -25.07 11.09 -14.54
CA ASP A 980 -26.29 11.88 -14.39
C ASP A 980 -26.00 13.38 -14.57
N LEU A 981 -24.94 13.89 -13.94
CA LEU A 981 -24.52 15.28 -14.09
C LEU A 981 -24.19 15.61 -15.56
N ALA A 982 -23.51 14.73 -16.29
CA ALA A 982 -23.22 14.94 -17.71
C ALA A 982 -24.50 15.10 -18.54
N ALA A 983 -25.52 14.27 -18.26
CA ALA A 983 -26.81 14.34 -18.92
C ALA A 983 -27.60 15.61 -18.53
N GLU A 984 -27.63 15.96 -17.25
CA GLU A 984 -28.29 17.16 -16.74
C GLU A 984 -27.68 18.45 -17.28
N LEU A 985 -26.34 18.50 -17.35
CA LEU A 985 -25.62 19.64 -17.91
C LEU A 985 -25.70 19.71 -19.44
N ASP A 986 -26.15 18.65 -20.13
CA ASP A 986 -26.13 18.50 -21.59
C ASP A 986 -24.77 18.87 -22.19
N VAL A 987 -23.71 18.20 -21.72
CA VAL A 987 -22.32 18.44 -22.14
C VAL A 987 -21.75 17.25 -22.91
N ARG A 988 -20.72 17.48 -23.73
CA ARG A 988 -19.89 16.41 -24.28
C ARG A 988 -18.95 15.90 -23.17
N ALA A 989 -19.37 14.91 -22.39
CA ALA A 989 -18.59 14.43 -21.25
C ALA A 989 -17.59 13.31 -21.61
N ILE A 990 -16.49 13.29 -20.86
CA ILE A 990 -15.51 12.20 -20.78
C ILE A 990 -15.33 11.89 -19.29
N LEU A 991 -15.40 10.62 -18.91
CA LEU A 991 -15.09 10.20 -17.55
C LEU A 991 -13.58 10.10 -17.38
N ARG A 992 -13.06 10.45 -16.20
CA ARG A 992 -11.66 10.32 -15.83
C ARG A 992 -11.55 9.70 -14.45
N GLY A 993 -10.59 8.79 -14.28
CA GLY A 993 -10.40 8.10 -13.01
C GLY A 993 -10.82 6.64 -13.11
N GLY A 994 -11.95 6.28 -12.52
CA GLY A 994 -12.58 4.99 -12.74
C GLY A 994 -11.97 3.82 -11.97
N GLN A 995 -11.49 4.04 -10.74
CA GLN A 995 -10.95 2.94 -9.91
C GLN A 995 -11.97 1.80 -9.74
N GLU A 996 -13.26 2.14 -9.59
CA GLU A 996 -14.38 1.20 -9.47
C GLU A 996 -15.23 1.11 -10.75
N ALA A 997 -14.74 1.58 -11.89
CA ALA A 997 -15.50 1.57 -13.15
C ALA A 997 -15.93 0.16 -13.59
N TRP A 998 -15.19 -0.88 -13.20
CA TRP A 998 -15.54 -2.27 -13.45
C TRP A 998 -16.89 -2.69 -12.84
N ARG A 999 -17.35 -1.98 -11.79
CA ARG A 999 -18.64 -2.24 -11.13
C ARG A 999 -19.83 -1.70 -11.91
N VAL A 1000 -19.61 -0.64 -12.69
CA VAL A 1000 -20.64 0.14 -13.38
C VAL A 1000 -20.35 0.26 -14.88
N ALA A 1001 -19.68 -0.75 -15.44
CA ALA A 1001 -19.24 -0.75 -16.83
C ALA A 1001 -20.41 -0.71 -17.81
N ASP A 1002 -21.50 -1.39 -17.47
CA ASP A 1002 -22.71 -1.45 -18.30
C ASP A 1002 -23.42 -0.09 -18.29
N GLU A 1003 -23.49 0.61 -17.15
CA GLU A 1003 -24.07 1.95 -17.04
C GLU A 1003 -23.23 3.00 -17.80
N ILE A 1004 -21.90 2.88 -17.80
CA ILE A 1004 -21.02 3.74 -18.61
C ILE A 1004 -21.30 3.51 -20.10
N ALA A 1005 -21.45 2.24 -20.52
CA ALA A 1005 -21.74 1.87 -21.90
C ALA A 1005 -23.12 2.40 -22.35
N ASP A 1006 -24.14 2.22 -21.52
CA ASP A 1006 -25.51 2.69 -21.75
C ASP A 1006 -25.59 4.22 -21.86
N ALA A 1007 -24.78 4.94 -21.09
CA ALA A 1007 -24.64 6.38 -21.19
C ALA A 1007 -23.87 6.84 -22.44
N GLY A 1008 -23.22 5.92 -23.17
CA GLY A 1008 -22.39 6.23 -24.34
C GLY A 1008 -21.16 7.08 -24.00
N LEU A 1009 -20.69 7.05 -22.75
CA LEU A 1009 -19.54 7.82 -22.31
C LEU A 1009 -18.25 7.01 -22.46
N ALA A 1010 -17.17 7.70 -22.78
CA ALA A 1010 -15.83 7.12 -22.77
C ALA A 1010 -15.11 7.44 -21.45
N ILE A 1011 -14.09 6.64 -21.12
CA ILE A 1011 -13.34 6.79 -19.86
C ILE A 1011 -11.82 6.78 -20.03
N LEU A 1012 -11.14 7.70 -19.34
CA LEU A 1012 -9.69 7.75 -19.18
C LEU A 1012 -9.30 7.15 -17.82
N LEU A 1013 -8.81 5.91 -17.82
CA LEU A 1013 -8.50 5.13 -16.64
C LEU A 1013 -7.23 5.61 -15.92
N SER A 1014 -7.36 5.79 -14.61
CA SER A 1014 -6.23 6.00 -13.69
C SER A 1014 -5.18 4.89 -13.77
N PRO A 1015 -3.94 5.13 -13.31
CA PRO A 1015 -2.91 4.11 -13.20
C PRO A 1015 -3.40 2.84 -12.53
N LEU A 1016 -3.22 1.70 -13.19
CA LEU A 1016 -3.64 0.39 -12.67
C LEU A 1016 -2.80 -0.09 -11.48
N THR A 1017 -1.68 0.56 -11.17
CA THR A 1017 -0.78 0.20 -10.07
C THR A 1017 -1.30 0.69 -8.72
N ARG A 1018 -2.52 0.30 -8.37
CA ARG A 1018 -3.25 0.67 -7.14
C ARG A 1018 -3.96 -0.56 -6.59
N SER A 1019 -4.10 -0.63 -5.27
CA SER A 1019 -4.90 -1.67 -4.64
C SER A 1019 -6.40 -1.38 -4.75
N PRO A 1020 -7.27 -2.40 -4.74
CA PRO A 1020 -8.71 -2.23 -4.59
C PRO A 1020 -9.07 -1.36 -3.38
N SER A 1021 -10.09 -0.51 -3.52
CA SER A 1021 -10.57 0.43 -2.50
C SER A 1021 -11.26 -0.27 -1.34
N ASP A 1022 -11.99 -1.34 -1.62
CA ASP A 1022 -12.72 -2.12 -0.63
C ASP A 1022 -11.98 -3.44 -0.34
N PRO A 1023 -11.82 -3.84 0.94
CA PRO A 1023 -11.16 -5.11 1.31
C PRO A 1023 -11.90 -6.36 0.83
N TYR A 1024 -13.16 -6.26 0.43
CA TYR A 1024 -13.95 -7.37 -0.10
C TYR A 1024 -13.89 -7.51 -1.62
N ASP A 1025 -13.14 -6.63 -2.29
CA ASP A 1025 -13.00 -6.68 -3.74
C ASP A 1025 -11.95 -7.71 -4.14
N PRO A 1026 -12.16 -8.41 -5.28
CA PRO A 1026 -11.12 -9.25 -5.84
C PRO A 1026 -9.80 -8.50 -5.93
N TYR A 1027 -8.73 -9.15 -5.49
CA TYR A 1027 -7.40 -8.53 -5.41
C TYR A 1027 -6.88 -7.96 -6.75
N ASP A 1028 -7.38 -8.46 -7.88
CA ASP A 1028 -7.03 -8.05 -9.24
C ASP A 1028 -8.13 -7.24 -9.96
N SER A 1029 -9.19 -6.82 -9.27
CA SER A 1029 -10.30 -6.06 -9.86
C SER A 1029 -9.84 -4.80 -10.62
N VAL A 1030 -8.87 -4.06 -10.07
CA VAL A 1030 -8.28 -2.88 -10.73
C VAL A 1030 -7.56 -3.27 -12.02
N TYR A 1031 -6.83 -4.37 -12.03
CA TYR A 1031 -6.09 -4.84 -13.22
C TYR A 1031 -7.01 -5.41 -14.29
N ALA A 1032 -8.12 -6.04 -13.89
CA ALA A 1032 -9.14 -6.61 -14.77
C ALA A 1032 -10.19 -5.59 -15.25
N SER A 1033 -10.25 -4.40 -14.64
CA SER A 1033 -11.19 -3.33 -15.01
C SER A 1033 -11.21 -2.98 -16.51
N PRO A 1034 -10.05 -2.86 -17.21
CA PRO A 1034 -10.04 -2.63 -18.66
C PRO A 1034 -10.72 -3.75 -19.47
N LEU A 1035 -10.58 -5.01 -19.05
CA LEU A 1035 -11.26 -6.13 -19.71
C LEU A 1035 -12.78 -6.01 -19.54
N ARG A 1036 -13.24 -5.71 -18.33
CA ARG A 1036 -14.68 -5.56 -18.07
C ARG A 1036 -15.30 -4.40 -18.88
N LEU A 1037 -14.57 -3.29 -19.01
CA LEU A 1037 -14.98 -2.15 -19.84
C LEU A 1037 -15.01 -2.51 -21.34
N HIS A 1038 -14.02 -3.26 -21.81
CA HIS A 1038 -13.98 -3.75 -23.18
C HIS A 1038 -15.18 -4.66 -23.50
N GLU A 1039 -15.50 -5.60 -22.61
CA GLU A 1039 -16.64 -6.52 -22.77
C GLU A 1039 -17.99 -5.80 -22.74
N ALA A 1040 -18.12 -4.73 -21.95
CA ALA A 1040 -19.29 -3.86 -21.95
C ALA A 1040 -19.39 -2.95 -23.20
N GLY A 1041 -18.33 -2.87 -24.03
CA GLY A 1041 -18.29 -2.01 -25.21
C GLY A 1041 -17.95 -0.54 -24.91
N VAL A 1042 -17.38 -0.25 -23.73
CA VAL A 1042 -16.94 1.10 -23.36
C VAL A 1042 -15.64 1.45 -24.10
N LEU A 1043 -15.60 2.61 -24.76
CA LEU A 1043 -14.36 3.16 -25.28
C LEU A 1043 -13.52 3.70 -24.11
N PHE A 1044 -12.30 3.19 -23.95
CA PHE A 1044 -11.41 3.63 -22.88
C PHE A 1044 -9.98 3.92 -23.35
N GLY A 1045 -9.29 4.76 -22.59
CA GLY A 1045 -7.87 5.03 -22.71
C GLY A 1045 -7.19 5.10 -21.34
N PHE A 1046 -5.87 5.19 -21.31
CA PHE A 1046 -5.10 5.30 -20.06
C PHE A 1046 -4.54 6.70 -19.83
N GLN A 1047 -4.30 7.03 -18.57
CA GLN A 1047 -3.63 8.24 -18.12
C GLN A 1047 -2.65 7.94 -16.97
N SER A 1048 -1.64 8.78 -16.79
CA SER A 1048 -0.62 8.60 -15.74
C SER A 1048 -0.90 9.32 -14.43
N ASN A 1049 -1.68 10.41 -14.45
CA ASN A 1049 -1.93 11.32 -13.32
C ASN A 1049 -0.66 11.90 -12.67
N SER A 1050 0.49 11.85 -13.35
CA SER A 1050 1.77 12.22 -12.76
C SER A 1050 2.77 12.66 -13.83
N GLY A 1051 3.37 13.84 -13.68
CA GLY A 1051 4.45 14.30 -14.55
C GLY A 1051 5.62 13.31 -14.63
N SER A 1052 6.23 12.95 -13.49
CA SER A 1052 7.37 12.02 -13.49
C SER A 1052 6.96 10.56 -13.75
N GLY A 1053 5.71 10.22 -13.43
CA GLY A 1053 5.10 8.92 -13.69
C GLY A 1053 4.59 8.72 -15.12
N SER A 1054 4.56 9.76 -15.97
CA SER A 1054 4.03 9.68 -17.34
C SER A 1054 4.67 8.55 -18.14
N ARG A 1055 5.98 8.33 -17.95
CA ARG A 1055 6.71 7.24 -18.61
C ARG A 1055 6.17 5.82 -18.33
N GLN A 1056 5.35 5.64 -17.30
CA GLN A 1056 4.79 4.34 -16.91
C GLN A 1056 3.53 3.96 -17.70
N LEU A 1057 2.96 4.90 -18.47
CA LEU A 1057 1.75 4.71 -19.27
C LEU A 1057 1.70 3.38 -20.05
N PRO A 1058 2.71 3.02 -20.87
CA PRO A 1058 2.67 1.76 -21.63
C PRO A 1058 2.58 0.51 -20.74
N PHE A 1059 3.12 0.57 -19.52
CA PHE A 1059 3.11 -0.58 -18.60
C PHE A 1059 1.74 -0.77 -17.93
N HIS A 1060 0.91 0.27 -17.83
CA HIS A 1060 -0.49 0.12 -17.41
C HIS A 1060 -1.28 -0.68 -18.44
N ALA A 1061 -1.16 -0.33 -19.72
CA ALA A 1061 -1.77 -1.07 -20.80
C ALA A 1061 -1.20 -2.50 -20.91
N GLY A 1062 0.11 -2.67 -20.77
CA GLY A 1062 0.75 -3.99 -20.77
C GLY A 1062 0.27 -4.90 -19.64
N MET A 1063 0.06 -4.34 -18.44
CA MET A 1063 -0.49 -5.09 -17.31
C MET A 1063 -1.95 -5.50 -17.55
N ALA A 1064 -2.78 -4.67 -18.20
CA ALA A 1064 -4.14 -5.07 -18.55
C ALA A 1064 -4.18 -6.34 -19.43
N VAL A 1065 -3.19 -6.53 -20.31
CA VAL A 1065 -3.05 -7.75 -21.13
C VAL A 1065 -2.79 -8.98 -20.27
N ALA A 1066 -1.98 -8.86 -19.21
CA ALA A 1066 -1.76 -9.95 -18.26
C ALA A 1066 -3.07 -10.39 -17.55
N PHE A 1067 -4.06 -9.50 -17.48
CA PHE A 1067 -5.37 -9.75 -16.88
C PHE A 1067 -6.49 -9.93 -17.91
N GLY A 1068 -6.12 -10.26 -19.16
CA GLY A 1068 -7.04 -10.78 -20.18
C GLY A 1068 -7.45 -9.80 -21.27
N LEU A 1069 -7.05 -8.53 -21.20
CA LEU A 1069 -7.33 -7.57 -22.27
C LEU A 1069 -6.57 -7.97 -23.57
N PRO A 1070 -7.23 -7.99 -24.74
CA PRO A 1070 -6.54 -8.22 -26.00
C PRO A 1070 -5.41 -7.21 -26.24
N ARG A 1071 -4.26 -7.68 -26.73
CA ARG A 1071 -3.03 -6.85 -26.87
C ARG A 1071 -3.20 -5.68 -27.83
N ASP A 1072 -3.94 -5.88 -28.91
CA ASP A 1072 -4.29 -4.84 -29.89
C ASP A 1072 -5.20 -3.76 -29.27
N VAL A 1073 -6.18 -4.17 -28.45
CA VAL A 1073 -7.03 -3.23 -27.68
C VAL A 1073 -6.18 -2.45 -26.67
N ALA A 1074 -5.25 -3.12 -25.98
CA ALA A 1074 -4.33 -2.46 -25.06
C ALA A 1074 -3.44 -1.42 -25.77
N LEU A 1075 -2.87 -1.74 -26.92
CA LEU A 1075 -2.08 -0.78 -27.71
C LEU A 1075 -2.94 0.40 -28.18
N ARG A 1076 -4.15 0.12 -28.65
CA ARG A 1076 -5.11 1.13 -29.10
C ARG A 1076 -5.49 2.09 -27.97
N SER A 1077 -5.62 1.59 -26.73
CA SER A 1077 -5.98 2.37 -25.53
C SER A 1077 -4.92 3.38 -25.06
N VAL A 1078 -3.71 3.36 -25.63
CA VAL A 1078 -2.67 4.37 -25.42
C VAL A 1078 -2.33 5.12 -26.70
N THR A 1079 -3.13 4.95 -27.76
CA THR A 1079 -2.96 5.57 -29.08
C THR A 1079 -4.31 6.03 -29.62
N LEU A 1080 -4.92 5.29 -30.57
CA LEU A 1080 -6.12 5.70 -31.29
C LEU A 1080 -7.35 5.88 -30.39
N SER A 1081 -7.59 5.00 -29.40
CA SER A 1081 -8.74 5.16 -28.50
C SER A 1081 -8.62 6.47 -27.72
N THR A 1082 -7.44 6.77 -27.19
CA THR A 1082 -7.22 8.02 -26.47
C THR A 1082 -7.43 9.23 -27.38
N ALA A 1083 -6.98 9.17 -28.64
CA ALA A 1083 -7.21 10.25 -29.60
C ALA A 1083 -8.71 10.46 -29.91
N GLU A 1084 -9.48 9.38 -30.09
CA GLU A 1084 -10.93 9.44 -30.34
C GLU A 1084 -11.70 10.00 -29.13
N ILE A 1085 -11.33 9.57 -27.93
CA ILE A 1085 -11.92 10.06 -26.67
C ILE A 1085 -11.73 11.58 -26.57
N LEU A 1086 -10.52 12.06 -26.89
CA LEU A 1086 -10.17 13.47 -26.83
C LEU A 1086 -10.68 14.28 -28.05
N GLY A 1087 -11.15 13.61 -29.11
CA GLY A 1087 -11.62 14.24 -30.35
C GLY A 1087 -10.50 14.85 -31.19
N VAL A 1088 -9.34 14.19 -31.24
CA VAL A 1088 -8.14 14.60 -32.00
C VAL A 1088 -7.60 13.48 -32.89
N ASP A 1089 -8.40 12.44 -33.11
CA ASP A 1089 -8.08 11.28 -33.93
C ASP A 1089 -7.88 11.61 -35.39
N ASP A 1090 -8.42 12.73 -35.89
CA ASP A 1090 -8.14 13.24 -37.23
C ASP A 1090 -6.68 13.71 -37.41
N GLN A 1091 -5.98 14.01 -36.31
CA GLN A 1091 -4.59 14.47 -36.32
C GLN A 1091 -3.58 13.41 -35.88
N VAL A 1092 -3.90 12.59 -34.86
CA VAL A 1092 -2.95 11.68 -34.18
C VAL A 1092 -3.59 10.33 -33.80
N GLY A 1093 -2.80 9.42 -33.24
CA GLY A 1093 -3.28 8.14 -32.68
C GLY A 1093 -3.20 6.93 -33.61
N SER A 1094 -2.96 7.13 -34.91
CA SER A 1094 -2.74 6.06 -35.90
C SER A 1094 -1.82 6.52 -37.02
N LEU A 1095 -1.30 5.57 -37.81
CA LEU A 1095 -0.45 5.86 -38.97
C LEU A 1095 -1.27 5.89 -40.27
N ASP A 1096 -2.13 6.90 -40.41
CA ASP A 1096 -2.96 7.09 -41.60
C ASP A 1096 -2.49 8.29 -42.43
N VAL A 1097 -2.69 8.23 -43.75
CA VAL A 1097 -2.36 9.34 -44.67
C VAL A 1097 -3.11 10.61 -44.26
N GLY A 1098 -2.40 11.73 -44.21
CA GLY A 1098 -2.90 13.05 -43.81
C GLY A 1098 -2.69 13.39 -42.33
N LYS A 1099 -2.54 12.39 -41.46
CA LYS A 1099 -2.27 12.58 -40.03
C LYS A 1099 -0.85 13.08 -39.78
N ARG A 1100 -0.63 13.63 -38.59
CA ARG A 1100 0.70 14.09 -38.14
C ARG A 1100 1.66 12.90 -38.02
N ALA A 1101 2.91 13.13 -38.38
CA ALA A 1101 3.98 12.15 -38.29
C ALA A 1101 4.56 12.09 -36.86
N ASP A 1102 3.73 11.67 -35.92
CA ASP A 1102 4.11 11.35 -34.54
C ASP A 1102 4.37 9.85 -34.46
N ILE A 1103 5.64 9.45 -34.56
CA ILE A 1103 6.04 8.07 -34.86
C ILE A 1103 7.09 7.62 -33.86
N ILE A 1104 6.96 6.38 -33.40
CA ILE A 1104 8.00 5.69 -32.63
C ILE A 1104 8.46 4.44 -33.37
N ILE A 1105 9.76 4.18 -33.34
CA ILE A 1105 10.38 2.98 -33.90
C ILE A 1105 11.05 2.24 -32.75
N THR A 1106 10.67 0.98 -32.55
CA THR A 1106 11.03 0.20 -31.36
C THR A 1106 11.71 -1.12 -31.71
N ASP A 1107 12.55 -1.61 -30.79
CA ASP A 1107 13.21 -2.93 -30.89
C ASP A 1107 12.34 -4.10 -30.39
N GLY A 1108 11.04 -3.84 -30.16
CA GLY A 1108 10.05 -4.76 -29.63
C GLY A 1108 8.69 -4.10 -29.41
N ASP A 1109 7.77 -4.81 -28.75
CA ASP A 1109 6.46 -4.28 -28.40
C ASP A 1109 6.58 -3.09 -27.41
N PRO A 1110 6.01 -1.90 -27.69
CA PRO A 1110 6.13 -0.73 -26.81
C PRO A 1110 5.47 -0.91 -25.44
N LEU A 1111 4.55 -1.88 -25.28
CA LEU A 1111 3.92 -2.18 -23.99
C LEU A 1111 4.81 -3.03 -23.07
N GLN A 1112 5.85 -3.66 -23.60
CA GLN A 1112 6.78 -4.49 -22.84
C GLN A 1112 7.82 -3.65 -22.09
N ALA A 1113 8.05 -4.00 -20.82
CA ALA A 1113 9.01 -3.30 -19.96
C ALA A 1113 10.47 -3.33 -20.47
N MET A 1114 10.82 -4.30 -21.31
CA MET A 1114 12.17 -4.49 -21.83
C MET A 1114 12.45 -3.73 -23.15
N SER A 1115 11.42 -3.43 -23.94
CA SER A 1115 11.56 -2.82 -25.27
C SER A 1115 12.08 -1.40 -25.17
N ASN A 1116 12.77 -0.91 -26.20
CA ASN A 1116 13.34 0.43 -26.29
C ASN A 1116 12.79 1.16 -27.51
N VAL A 1117 12.55 2.45 -27.35
CA VAL A 1117 12.36 3.38 -28.47
C VAL A 1117 13.74 3.72 -29.00
N ARG A 1118 13.97 3.48 -30.29
CA ARG A 1118 15.26 3.73 -30.97
C ARG A 1118 15.24 5.01 -31.78
N TYR A 1119 14.11 5.28 -32.44
CA TYR A 1119 13.89 6.53 -33.18
C TYR A 1119 12.51 7.08 -32.85
N MET A 1120 12.40 8.40 -32.84
CA MET A 1120 11.15 9.11 -32.60
C MET A 1120 11.05 10.30 -33.55
N PHE A 1121 9.85 10.52 -34.08
CA PHE A 1121 9.47 11.73 -34.78
C PHE A 1121 8.27 12.36 -34.07
N ILE A 1122 8.33 13.68 -33.88
CA ILE A 1122 7.20 14.48 -33.40
C ILE A 1122 7.01 15.60 -34.42
N ASP A 1123 5.79 15.75 -34.94
CA ASP A 1123 5.50 16.65 -36.06
C ASP A 1123 6.39 16.41 -37.29
N GLY A 1124 6.75 15.13 -37.53
CA GLY A 1124 7.68 14.71 -38.58
C GLY A 1124 9.12 15.21 -38.41
N GLN A 1125 9.48 15.79 -37.27
CA GLN A 1125 10.85 16.15 -36.94
C GLN A 1125 11.50 15.11 -36.03
N PRO A 1126 12.75 14.70 -36.28
CA PRO A 1126 13.43 13.72 -35.46
C PRO A 1126 13.70 14.31 -34.07
N VAL A 1127 13.50 13.47 -33.06
CA VAL A 1127 13.78 13.80 -31.66
C VAL A 1127 14.87 12.88 -31.14
N ASP A 1128 15.89 13.45 -30.50
CA ASP A 1128 16.92 12.67 -29.82
C ASP A 1128 16.33 12.08 -28.53
N VAL A 1129 15.94 10.81 -28.59
CA VAL A 1129 15.42 10.04 -27.44
C VAL A 1129 16.50 9.78 -26.38
N ASP A 1130 17.77 9.82 -26.79
CA ASP A 1130 18.92 9.55 -25.93
C ASP A 1130 19.46 10.81 -25.25
N ASP A 1131 18.94 12.02 -25.55
CA ASP A 1131 19.26 13.24 -24.82
C ASP A 1131 18.19 13.56 -23.76
N ASN A 1132 18.40 13.02 -22.57
CA ASN A 1132 17.60 13.32 -21.39
C ASN A 1132 18.50 13.30 -20.13
N LYS A 1133 17.98 13.82 -19.01
CA LYS A 1133 18.73 13.89 -17.76
C LYS A 1133 19.32 12.55 -17.33
N HIS A 1134 18.56 11.47 -17.46
CA HIS A 1134 18.97 10.15 -16.99
C HIS A 1134 20.12 9.58 -17.81
N THR A 1135 20.07 9.70 -19.14
CA THR A 1135 21.14 9.23 -20.02
C THR A 1135 22.39 10.10 -19.91
N ARG A 1136 22.25 11.42 -19.70
CA ARG A 1136 23.38 12.33 -19.44
C ARG A 1136 24.13 11.92 -18.17
N LEU A 1137 23.40 11.72 -17.07
CA LEU A 1137 23.97 11.25 -15.80
C LEU A 1137 24.57 9.84 -15.93
N TYR A 1138 23.88 8.93 -16.62
CA TYR A 1138 24.41 7.58 -16.87
C TYR A 1138 25.76 7.62 -17.57
N ARG A 1139 25.89 8.37 -18.68
CA ARG A 1139 27.16 8.51 -19.41
C ARG A 1139 28.25 9.15 -18.56
N GLN A 1140 27.92 10.21 -17.82
CA GLN A 1140 28.87 10.92 -16.95
C GLN A 1140 29.49 9.97 -15.91
N TYR A 1141 28.67 9.17 -15.23
CA TYR A 1141 29.17 8.30 -14.17
C TYR A 1141 29.66 6.94 -14.68
N GLN A 1142 29.24 6.50 -15.86
CA GLN A 1142 29.88 5.39 -16.56
C GLN A 1142 31.32 5.72 -16.95
N GLN A 1143 31.59 6.93 -17.45
CA GLN A 1143 32.96 7.39 -17.76
C GLN A 1143 33.85 7.29 -16.52
N ARG A 1144 33.33 7.74 -15.36
CA ARG A 1144 34.00 7.62 -14.07
C ARG A 1144 34.37 6.18 -13.72
N LEU A 1145 33.51 5.20 -14.00
CA LEU A 1145 33.82 3.77 -13.75
C LEU A 1145 34.86 3.21 -14.72
N SER A 1146 34.79 3.61 -15.99
CA SER A 1146 35.71 3.15 -17.03
C SER A 1146 37.13 3.75 -16.93
N GLY A 1147 37.32 4.76 -16.08
CA GLY A 1147 38.59 5.49 -15.94
C GLY A 1147 38.93 6.40 -17.12
N GLN A 1148 37.93 6.76 -17.95
CA GLN A 1148 38.05 7.67 -19.09
C GLN A 1148 37.85 9.13 -18.73
#